data_AF-A0A100WQS3-F1
#
_entry.id   AF-A0A100WQS3-F1
#
_cell.length_a   1.000
_cell.length_b   1.000
_cell.length_c   1.000
_cell.angle_alpha   90.00
_cell.angle_beta   90.00
_cell.angle_gamma   90.00
#
_symmetry.space_group_name_H-M   'P 1'
#
loop_
_entity.id
_entity.type
_entity.pdbx_description
1 polymer ?
#
loop_
_entity_poly.entity_id
_entity_poly.type
_entity_poly.pdbx_seq_one_letter_code
_entity_poly.pdbx_strand_id
1 'polypeptide(L)'
;MCRSTKHGGRRCPGCGSYGAAAKANGNRRLGRLARKKVVDYLTEQGLVATAKAILSAPPSILPEFMKAMGIDESVLGDTPMPSTHSNPPSAGLLIASAKAEQAALAGPQISPEEQALEAAQEALAAAEKSADDARKAVARAQARRRKLVKQLGSADGDELALEQLEQLAEATEAIDAAKSAHEQAKLAVPIAADDVVAAKYGVATTLPEEERDEYCCNLSSEDVDALARSLNRAVAAEAAGALDAGPQPSLIAGAVRDTSVYTPAKFLMETGSGAVEVEGRLLDGGTAIHRRGSGDFLILQKRDGVYHGVAAASGKSAALNKANRIPMLAELPALQEGASDTEAQAHQIKSQALMQLAGQAAEHHWNAEQHQGFLDDKMGEAREKLVEAVGAGPVRADIYDGTKRHKQRMREKAAVAAGEAARAEALAAGKGVAAAEEAYALAHRRALGTPTRGGGVIPHFDHKIPPESLGAEKHKSLWRSGIRAWGKETVDDYEVIAQRAGNLKAWGFSMSGPGVKTSNISELTTANSVFVQKTLDGKERSALTTYTGGSYRAINAAICGRDGASPSGSIKTAVSGIESAFDKFREHNPNMAPMTVVRGTKVPSGWKGTAEEYIDAVFSPGARVEIGKVTSTTTKQSTASAFAGHPPYYMVVLTREGLPVKSISNFSGEDEVILPTGSHLRSVHVDYQGIGGAPTVYLVGEDLVAEAQDTGGAGGWKKAS
;
A
#
# COMPACT_ATOMS: atom_id res chain seq x y z
N MET A 1 -60.44 44.87 9.83
CA MET A 1 -61.47 45.90 10.12
C MET A 1 -62.74 45.54 9.36
N CYS A 2 -63.90 45.41 10.01
CA CYS A 2 -65.19 45.28 9.33
C CYS A 2 -65.80 46.68 9.19
N ARG A 3 -66.03 47.17 7.97
CA ARG A 3 -66.64 48.49 7.74
C ARG A 3 -68.17 48.41 7.76
N SER A 4 -68.80 49.43 8.33
CA SER A 4 -70.25 49.62 8.43
C SER A 4 -70.92 49.89 7.07
N THR A 5 -72.20 49.56 6.97
CA THR A 5 -73.07 49.58 5.78
C THR A 5 -73.33 50.95 5.14
N LYS A 6 -72.84 52.06 5.71
CA LYS A 6 -72.97 53.39 5.08
C LYS A 6 -72.08 53.58 3.84
N HIS A 7 -71.12 52.69 3.57
CA HIS A 7 -70.13 52.86 2.48
C HIS A 7 -69.92 51.62 1.59
N GLY A 8 -70.94 50.77 1.39
CA GLY A 8 -70.91 49.78 0.28
C GLY A 8 -69.86 48.67 0.34
N GLY A 9 -69.48 48.17 1.52
CA GLY A 9 -68.51 47.06 1.66
C GLY A 9 -69.14 45.65 1.67
N ARG A 10 -68.50 44.68 0.97
CA ARG A 10 -68.88 43.24 0.91
C ARG A 10 -68.86 42.56 2.29
N ARG A 11 -69.89 41.75 2.59
CA ARG A 11 -69.92 40.82 3.74
C ARG A 11 -68.96 39.65 3.53
N CYS A 12 -68.23 39.23 4.58
CA CYS A 12 -67.56 37.91 4.58
C CYS A 12 -68.64 36.80 4.52
N PRO A 13 -68.46 35.71 3.75
CA PRO A 13 -69.53 34.77 3.42
C PRO A 13 -69.99 33.83 4.55
N GLY A 14 -69.70 34.07 5.83
CA GLY A 14 -69.84 33.04 6.88
C GLY A 14 -70.28 33.48 8.28
N CYS A 15 -70.73 34.71 8.50
CA CYS A 15 -71.17 35.14 9.84
C CYS A 15 -72.62 35.63 9.81
N GLY A 16 -73.57 34.70 9.77
CA GLY A 16 -75.02 34.98 9.74
C GLY A 16 -75.66 35.26 11.11
N SER A 17 -74.95 35.07 12.23
CA SER A 17 -75.46 35.30 13.59
C SER A 17 -74.37 35.80 14.55
N TYR A 18 -74.74 36.52 15.62
CA TYR A 18 -73.83 36.98 16.67
C TYR A 18 -73.04 35.82 17.30
N GLY A 19 -73.69 34.67 17.51
CA GLY A 19 -73.06 33.45 18.03
C GLY A 19 -71.95 32.91 17.12
N ALA A 20 -72.13 32.95 15.79
CA ALA A 20 -71.10 32.53 14.85
C ALA A 20 -69.89 33.49 14.84
N ALA A 21 -70.13 34.80 14.96
CA ALA A 21 -69.08 35.80 15.05
C ALA A 21 -68.29 35.70 16.37
N ALA A 22 -68.98 35.45 17.49
CA ALA A 22 -68.36 35.22 18.80
C ALA A 22 -67.49 33.96 18.81
N LYS A 23 -67.98 32.85 18.25
CA LYS A 23 -67.22 31.59 18.11
C LYS A 23 -65.99 31.75 17.21
N ALA A 24 -66.12 32.45 16.08
CA ALA A 24 -64.99 32.74 15.18
C ALA A 24 -63.92 33.62 15.85
N ASN A 25 -64.33 34.61 16.66
CA ASN A 25 -63.39 35.44 17.43
C ASN A 25 -62.71 34.66 18.56
N GLY A 26 -63.44 33.76 19.23
CA GLY A 26 -62.90 32.81 20.20
C GLY A 26 -61.80 31.92 19.60
N ASN A 27 -62.08 31.31 18.45
CA ASN A 27 -61.11 30.46 17.74
C ASN A 27 -59.88 31.25 17.28
N ARG A 28 -60.04 32.50 16.82
CA ARG A 28 -58.91 33.39 16.50
C ARG A 28 -58.06 33.73 17.72
N ARG A 29 -58.67 33.89 18.90
CA ARG A 29 -57.95 34.13 20.15
C ARG A 29 -57.16 32.89 20.56
N LEU A 30 -57.76 31.71 20.51
CA LEU A 30 -57.10 30.43 20.82
C LEU A 30 -55.95 30.13 19.84
N GLY A 31 -56.15 30.36 18.53
CA GLY A 31 -55.08 30.19 17.54
C GLY A 31 -53.89 31.14 17.74
N ARG A 32 -54.13 32.38 18.17
CA ARG A 32 -53.04 33.30 18.56
C ARG A 32 -52.31 32.83 19.82
N LEU A 33 -53.03 32.25 20.78
CA LEU A 33 -52.45 31.73 22.02
C LEU A 33 -51.58 30.49 21.75
N ALA A 34 -52.07 29.54 20.95
CA ALA A 34 -51.32 28.36 20.54
C ALA A 34 -50.01 28.76 19.83
N ARG A 35 -50.10 29.72 18.91
CA ARG A 35 -48.93 30.26 18.20
C ARG A 35 -47.94 30.92 19.15
N LYS A 36 -48.42 31.68 20.13
CA LYS A 36 -47.54 32.30 21.13
C LYS A 36 -46.76 31.25 21.92
N LYS A 37 -47.42 30.17 22.36
CA LYS A 37 -46.75 29.08 23.10
C LYS A 37 -45.67 28.37 22.28
N VAL A 38 -45.93 28.12 21.00
CA VAL A 38 -44.92 27.56 20.09
C VAL A 38 -43.76 28.54 19.87
N VAL A 39 -44.03 29.84 19.76
CA VAL A 39 -42.99 30.88 19.65
C VAL A 39 -42.13 30.95 20.92
N ASP A 40 -42.75 30.88 22.09
CA ASP A 40 -42.05 30.88 23.37
C ASP A 40 -41.12 29.65 23.48
N TYR A 41 -41.64 28.45 23.16
CA TYR A 41 -40.84 27.22 23.09
C TYR A 41 -39.66 27.31 22.11
N LEU A 42 -39.88 27.80 20.89
CA LEU A 42 -38.81 27.98 19.90
C LEU A 42 -37.75 28.98 20.35
N THR A 43 -38.16 30.03 21.06
CA THR A 43 -37.24 31.04 21.62
C THR A 43 -36.39 30.43 22.74
N GLU A 44 -36.96 29.59 23.60
CA GLU A 44 -36.24 28.84 24.63
C GLU A 44 -35.22 27.86 24.03
N GLN A 45 -35.51 27.27 22.87
CA GLN A 45 -34.59 26.40 22.12
C GLN A 45 -33.55 27.19 21.27
N GLY A 46 -33.51 28.52 21.38
CA GLY A 46 -32.56 29.36 20.64
C GLY A 46 -32.93 29.66 19.18
N LEU A 47 -34.07 29.18 18.69
CA LEU A 47 -34.56 29.34 17.31
C LEU A 47 -35.30 30.68 17.11
N VAL A 48 -34.60 31.79 17.35
CA VAL A 48 -35.19 33.14 17.41
C VAL A 48 -35.73 33.62 16.06
N ALA A 49 -35.06 33.29 14.94
CA ALA A 49 -35.52 33.68 13.61
C ALA A 49 -36.77 32.90 13.20
N THR A 50 -36.79 31.59 13.47
CA THR A 50 -37.94 30.73 13.26
C THR A 50 -39.12 31.13 14.15
N ALA A 51 -38.89 31.47 15.42
CA ALA A 51 -39.91 31.98 16.33
C ALA A 51 -40.58 33.26 15.76
N LYS A 52 -39.79 34.20 15.24
CA LYS A 52 -40.29 35.43 14.58
C LYS A 52 -41.10 35.13 13.31
N ALA A 53 -40.67 34.14 12.53
CA ALA A 53 -41.34 33.73 11.30
C ALA A 53 -42.68 33.03 11.60
N ILE A 54 -42.73 32.15 12.61
CA ILE A 54 -43.96 31.51 13.09
C ILE A 54 -44.94 32.56 13.62
N LEU A 55 -44.49 33.57 14.37
CA LEU A 55 -45.35 34.63 14.88
C LEU A 55 -46.09 35.39 13.76
N SER A 56 -45.43 35.54 12.61
CA SER A 56 -45.93 36.24 11.42
C SER A 56 -46.84 35.37 10.54
N ALA A 57 -46.85 34.06 10.74
CA ALA A 57 -47.58 33.11 9.93
C ALA A 57 -49.01 32.81 10.44
N PRO A 58 -49.92 32.30 9.58
CA PRO A 58 -51.28 31.92 10.00
C PRO A 58 -51.28 30.75 11.00
N PRO A 59 -52.08 30.76 12.08
CA PRO A 59 -52.08 29.67 13.07
C PRO A 59 -52.37 28.26 12.52
N SER A 60 -52.98 28.16 11.34
CA SER A 60 -53.28 26.90 10.66
C SER A 60 -52.05 26.11 10.20
N ILE A 61 -50.85 26.71 10.20
CA ILE A 61 -49.60 26.03 9.83
C ILE A 61 -49.00 25.22 10.99
N LEU A 62 -49.41 25.51 12.23
CA LEU A 62 -48.80 24.93 13.43
C LEU A 62 -48.89 23.40 13.49
N PRO A 63 -49.99 22.73 13.08
CA PRO A 63 -50.05 21.28 13.10
C PRO A 63 -48.97 20.61 12.23
N GLU A 64 -48.74 21.14 11.02
CA GLU A 64 -47.70 20.63 10.11
C GLU A 64 -46.30 20.95 10.63
N PHE A 65 -46.09 22.17 11.12
CA PHE A 65 -44.80 22.61 11.64
C PHE A 65 -44.39 21.85 12.91
N MET A 66 -45.27 21.74 13.92
CA MET A 66 -45.00 21.03 15.17
C MET A 66 -44.69 19.56 14.91
N LYS A 67 -45.47 18.90 14.04
CA LYS A 67 -45.23 17.50 13.64
C LYS A 67 -43.87 17.33 12.96
N ALA A 68 -43.50 18.21 12.03
CA ALA A 68 -42.24 18.10 11.28
C ALA A 68 -41.00 18.44 12.11
N MET A 69 -41.15 19.26 13.15
CA MET A 69 -40.10 19.64 14.09
C MET A 69 -40.06 18.77 15.36
N GLY A 70 -40.97 17.79 15.49
CA GLY A 70 -41.05 16.91 16.66
C GLY A 70 -41.47 17.62 17.95
N ILE A 71 -42.20 18.74 17.86
CA ILE A 71 -42.67 19.51 19.02
C ILE A 71 -43.91 18.82 19.58
N ASP A 72 -43.82 18.37 20.83
CA ASP A 72 -44.92 17.69 21.52
C ASP A 72 -46.13 18.61 21.75
N GLU A 73 -47.35 18.07 21.65
CA GLU A 73 -48.58 18.84 21.83
C GLU A 73 -48.73 19.40 23.26
N SER A 74 -48.04 18.83 24.25
CA SER A 74 -47.98 19.36 25.63
C SER A 74 -47.47 20.80 25.71
N VAL A 75 -46.70 21.27 24.72
CA VAL A 75 -46.27 22.68 24.60
C VAL A 75 -47.48 23.62 24.53
N LEU A 76 -48.63 23.15 24.03
CA LEU A 76 -49.86 23.93 23.97
C LEU A 76 -50.65 23.95 25.29
N GLY A 77 -50.35 23.08 26.26
CA GLY A 77 -51.13 22.91 27.50
C GLY A 77 -52.63 22.76 27.22
N ASP A 78 -53.48 23.49 27.96
CA ASP A 78 -54.95 23.47 27.75
C ASP A 78 -55.42 24.16 26.46
N THR A 79 -54.50 24.69 25.64
CA THR A 79 -54.87 25.40 24.41
C THR A 79 -55.06 24.39 23.27
N PRO A 80 -56.25 24.29 22.65
CA PRO A 80 -56.47 23.33 21.59
C PRO A 80 -55.65 23.67 20.34
N MET A 81 -55.18 22.63 19.65
CA MET A 81 -54.50 22.75 18.36
C MET A 81 -55.40 23.48 17.34
N PRO A 82 -54.88 24.46 16.57
CA PRO A 82 -55.68 25.15 15.56
C PRO A 82 -56.20 24.20 14.48
N SER A 83 -57.50 24.29 14.16
CA SER A 83 -58.12 23.48 13.12
C SER A 83 -57.57 23.79 11.73
N THR A 84 -57.36 22.76 10.91
CA THR A 84 -57.11 22.91 9.48
C THR A 84 -58.40 23.32 8.76
N HIS A 85 -58.40 24.48 8.11
CA HIS A 85 -59.46 24.84 7.17
C HIS A 85 -59.22 24.14 5.82
N SER A 86 -60.20 24.13 4.92
CA SER A 86 -60.03 23.61 3.55
C SER A 86 -58.88 24.34 2.85
N ASN A 87 -57.80 23.63 2.52
CA ASN A 87 -56.51 24.12 2.01
C ASN A 87 -55.73 25.06 2.96
N PRO A 88 -55.11 24.54 4.04
CA PRO A 88 -54.17 25.35 4.83
C PRO A 88 -52.90 25.65 4.01
N PRO A 89 -52.28 26.84 4.19
CA PRO A 89 -50.95 27.10 3.63
C PRO A 89 -49.92 26.14 4.24
N SER A 90 -49.00 25.61 3.43
CA SER A 90 -47.97 24.67 3.92
C SER A 90 -46.90 25.38 4.75
N ALA A 91 -46.42 24.69 5.79
CA ALA A 91 -45.29 25.10 6.62
C ALA A 91 -43.92 24.79 6.01
N GLY A 92 -43.83 24.17 4.82
CA GLY A 92 -42.58 23.61 4.26
C GLY A 92 -41.37 24.56 4.26
N LEU A 93 -41.54 25.82 3.87
CA LEU A 93 -40.45 26.82 3.89
C LEU A 93 -39.99 27.16 5.31
N LEU A 94 -40.92 27.19 6.27
CA LEU A 94 -40.63 27.47 7.67
C LEU A 94 -39.96 26.28 8.36
N ILE A 95 -40.32 25.06 7.96
CA ILE A 95 -39.65 23.83 8.41
C ILE A 95 -38.21 23.81 7.89
N ALA A 96 -38.00 24.14 6.61
CA ALA A 96 -36.66 24.22 6.03
C ALA A 96 -35.79 25.28 6.74
N SER A 97 -36.34 26.47 7.01
CA SER A 97 -35.61 27.51 7.76
C SER A 97 -35.33 27.10 9.20
N ALA A 98 -36.26 26.42 9.86
CA ALA A 98 -36.09 25.95 11.23
C ALA A 98 -35.00 24.88 11.35
N LYS A 99 -34.94 23.94 10.38
CA LYS A 99 -33.88 22.94 10.32
C LYS A 99 -32.51 23.55 10.01
N ALA A 100 -32.46 24.57 9.16
CA ALA A 100 -31.23 25.30 8.88
C ALA A 100 -30.73 26.08 10.10
N GLU A 101 -31.63 26.72 10.86
CA GLU A 101 -31.30 27.42 12.10
C GLU A 101 -30.88 26.47 13.22
N GLN A 102 -31.54 25.30 13.35
CA GLN A 102 -31.10 24.22 14.26
C GLN A 102 -29.70 23.72 13.91
N ALA A 103 -29.40 23.52 12.62
CA ALA A 103 -28.07 23.11 12.17
C ALA A 103 -27.00 24.18 12.46
N ALA A 104 -27.33 25.46 12.32
CA ALA A 104 -26.43 26.56 12.65
C ALA A 104 -26.16 26.68 14.17
N LEU A 105 -27.17 26.42 15.01
CA LEU A 105 -27.05 26.45 16.48
C LEU A 105 -26.24 25.27 17.04
N ALA A 106 -26.23 24.12 16.36
CA ALA A 106 -25.45 22.94 16.76
C ALA A 106 -23.92 23.13 16.62
N GLY A 107 -23.45 24.26 16.09
CA GLY A 107 -22.04 24.59 15.89
C GLY A 107 -21.35 23.74 14.81
N PRO A 108 -20.07 24.01 14.51
CA PRO A 108 -19.26 23.12 13.68
C PRO A 108 -19.17 21.75 14.37
N GLN A 109 -19.65 20.71 13.70
CA GLN A 109 -19.46 19.34 14.17
C GLN A 109 -17.99 18.98 13.92
N ILE A 110 -17.16 19.08 14.97
CA ILE A 110 -15.75 18.64 14.94
C ILE A 110 -15.76 17.16 14.57
N SER A 111 -15.04 16.78 13.51
CA SER A 111 -15.05 15.40 13.04
C SER A 111 -14.44 14.45 14.09
N PRO A 112 -14.76 13.14 14.08
CA PRO A 112 -14.11 12.18 14.95
C PRO A 112 -12.57 12.23 14.89
N GLU A 113 -12.02 12.49 13.70
CA GLU A 113 -10.58 12.63 13.45
C GLU A 113 -10.00 13.90 14.08
N GLU A 114 -10.72 15.02 13.99
CA GLU A 114 -10.33 16.28 14.65
C GLU A 114 -10.40 16.16 16.19
N GLN A 115 -11.40 15.46 16.72
CA GLN A 115 -11.50 15.15 18.15
C GLN A 115 -10.34 14.25 18.61
N ALA A 116 -9.96 13.26 17.81
CA ALA A 116 -8.81 12.40 18.10
C ALA A 116 -7.50 13.20 18.12
N LEU A 117 -7.35 14.20 17.24
CA LEU A 117 -6.20 15.10 17.22
C LEU A 117 -6.15 15.99 18.47
N GLU A 118 -7.28 16.57 18.87
CA GLU A 118 -7.36 17.37 20.11
C GLU A 118 -6.99 16.52 21.33
N ALA A 119 -7.57 15.33 21.45
CA ALA A 119 -7.26 14.39 22.55
C ALA A 119 -5.78 13.98 22.56
N ALA A 120 -5.16 13.72 21.41
CA ALA A 120 -3.74 13.38 21.32
C ALA A 120 -2.84 14.57 21.74
N GLN A 121 -3.20 15.80 21.36
CA GLN A 121 -2.48 17.01 21.77
C GLN A 121 -2.59 17.27 23.28
N GLU A 122 -3.78 17.07 23.86
CA GLU A 122 -3.97 17.14 25.31
C GLU A 122 -3.15 16.08 26.05
N ALA A 123 -3.11 14.85 25.54
CA ALA A 123 -2.29 13.77 26.09
C ALA A 123 -0.79 14.10 26.06
N LEU A 124 -0.30 14.69 24.97
CA LEU A 124 1.08 15.16 24.87
C LEU A 124 1.38 16.26 25.89
N ALA A 125 0.53 17.28 26.00
CA ALA A 125 0.69 18.34 26.97
C ALA A 125 0.67 17.81 28.42
N ALA A 126 -0.19 16.82 28.71
CA ALA A 126 -0.24 16.16 30.00
C ALA A 126 1.04 15.34 30.29
N ALA A 127 1.58 14.63 29.30
CA ALA A 127 2.82 13.88 29.42
C ALA A 127 4.03 14.80 29.67
N GLU A 128 4.13 15.90 28.93
CA GLU A 128 5.19 16.92 29.12
C GLU A 128 5.12 17.54 30.51
N LYS A 129 3.91 17.89 30.97
CA LYS A 129 3.69 18.42 32.32
C LYS A 129 4.08 17.40 33.39
N SER A 130 3.71 16.14 33.22
CA SER A 130 4.07 15.05 34.14
C SER A 130 5.58 14.86 34.22
N ALA A 131 6.27 14.88 33.08
CA ALA A 131 7.73 14.78 33.03
C ALA A 131 8.42 15.97 33.73
N ASP A 132 7.91 17.19 33.56
CA ASP A 132 8.42 18.37 34.25
C ASP A 132 8.14 18.34 35.77
N ASP A 133 6.95 17.91 36.18
CA ASP A 133 6.59 17.77 37.59
C ASP A 133 7.42 16.69 38.30
N ALA A 134 7.72 15.58 37.61
CA ALA A 134 8.63 14.54 38.08
C ALA A 134 10.08 15.06 38.18
N ARG A 135 10.55 15.83 37.20
CA ARG A 135 11.87 16.52 37.25
C ARG A 135 11.95 17.44 38.47
N LYS A 136 10.91 18.23 38.71
CA LYS A 136 10.79 19.09 39.91
C LYS A 136 10.75 18.27 41.20
N ALA A 137 10.16 17.07 41.19
CA ALA A 137 10.15 16.17 42.36
C ALA A 137 11.56 15.66 42.69
N VAL A 138 12.37 15.29 41.70
CA VAL A 138 13.79 14.94 41.89
C VAL A 138 14.55 16.10 42.55
N ALA A 139 14.39 17.32 42.02
CA ALA A 139 15.03 18.51 42.58
C ALA A 139 14.60 18.76 44.04
N ARG A 140 13.30 18.58 44.35
CA ARG A 140 12.76 18.69 45.71
C ARG A 140 13.34 17.62 46.65
N ALA A 141 13.42 16.36 46.22
CA ALA A 141 14.00 15.26 47.01
C ALA A 141 15.50 15.49 47.31
N GLN A 142 16.27 15.92 46.30
CA GLN A 142 17.67 16.29 46.48
C GLN A 142 17.86 17.50 47.41
N ALA A 143 16.97 18.49 47.34
CA ALA A 143 16.99 19.63 48.26
C ALA A 143 16.69 19.21 49.71
N ARG A 144 15.73 18.30 49.91
CA ARG A 144 15.42 17.73 51.24
C ARG A 144 16.61 16.98 51.81
N ARG A 145 17.25 16.10 51.04
CA ARG A 145 18.47 15.40 51.48
C ARG A 145 19.60 16.38 51.83
N ARG A 146 19.85 17.40 51.00
CA ARG A 146 20.87 18.44 51.30
C ARG A 146 20.57 19.19 52.60
N LYS A 147 19.29 19.51 52.85
CA LYS A 147 18.85 20.13 54.11
C LYS A 147 19.06 19.19 55.29
N LEU A 148 18.71 17.90 55.14
CA LEU A 148 18.90 16.88 56.17
C LEU A 148 20.38 16.71 56.52
N VAL A 149 21.26 16.55 55.52
CA VAL A 149 22.73 16.49 55.72
C VAL A 149 23.25 17.74 56.44
N LYS A 150 22.77 18.93 56.07
CA LYS A 150 23.16 20.18 56.75
C LYS A 150 22.66 20.24 58.20
N GLN A 151 21.48 19.68 58.50
CA GLN A 151 20.90 19.65 59.85
C GLN A 151 21.57 18.60 60.74
N LEU A 152 22.01 17.48 60.17
CA LEU A 152 22.75 16.42 60.87
C LEU A 152 24.19 16.84 61.19
N GLY A 153 24.73 17.86 60.51
CA GLY A 153 26.01 18.50 60.81
C GLY A 153 27.24 17.71 60.33
N SER A 154 28.33 18.42 60.02
CA SER A 154 29.66 17.82 59.98
C SER A 154 30.12 17.62 61.42
N ALA A 155 29.63 16.58 62.10
CA ALA A 155 30.17 16.20 63.39
C ALA A 155 31.55 15.57 63.14
N ASP A 156 32.60 16.39 63.20
CA ASP A 156 33.94 15.88 63.52
C ASP A 156 33.85 15.20 64.90
N GLY A 157 33.59 13.89 64.91
CA GLY A 157 33.84 13.04 66.08
C GLY A 157 32.74 12.07 66.51
N ASP A 158 31.46 12.27 66.18
CA ASP A 158 30.38 11.40 66.67
C ASP A 158 29.76 10.54 65.55
N GLU A 159 29.71 9.21 65.78
CA GLU A 159 28.99 8.26 64.92
C GLU A 159 27.50 8.65 64.87
N LEU A 160 26.96 8.80 63.65
CA LEU A 160 25.53 9.06 63.43
C LEU A 160 24.70 7.99 64.16
N ALA A 161 23.67 8.42 64.89
CA ALA A 161 22.73 7.48 65.51
C ALA A 161 21.99 6.67 64.43
N LEU A 162 21.58 5.44 64.77
CA LEU A 162 20.89 4.52 63.87
C LEU A 162 19.66 5.18 63.17
N GLU A 163 18.89 5.96 63.92
CA GLU A 163 17.73 6.72 63.40
C GLU A 163 18.12 7.80 62.37
N GLN A 164 19.30 8.40 62.49
CA GLN A 164 19.79 9.42 61.54
C GLN A 164 20.32 8.77 60.24
N LEU A 165 20.90 7.58 60.35
CA LEU A 165 21.27 6.76 59.21
C LEU A 165 20.02 6.28 58.45
N GLU A 166 18.97 5.87 59.16
CA GLU A 166 17.68 5.52 58.56
C GLU A 166 17.05 6.71 57.81
N GLN A 167 17.03 7.90 58.41
CA GLN A 167 16.51 9.11 57.75
C GLN A 167 17.30 9.48 56.47
N LEU A 168 18.63 9.29 56.47
CA LEU A 168 19.47 9.49 55.28
C LEU A 168 19.23 8.41 54.21
N ALA A 169 18.98 7.16 54.64
CA ALA A 169 18.62 6.07 53.75
C ALA A 169 17.26 6.32 53.08
N GLU A 170 16.22 6.65 53.85
CA GLU A 170 14.89 7.02 53.33
C GLU A 170 14.95 8.21 52.36
N ALA A 171 15.74 9.24 52.68
CA ALA A 171 15.92 10.39 51.80
C ALA A 171 16.65 10.01 50.50
N THR A 172 17.50 8.98 50.52
CA THR A 172 18.19 8.44 49.34
C THR A 172 17.24 7.61 48.50
N GLU A 173 16.47 6.71 49.12
CA GLU A 173 15.41 5.94 48.44
C GLU A 173 14.38 6.86 47.78
N ALA A 174 13.96 7.95 48.45
CA ALA A 174 13.05 8.92 47.88
C ALA A 174 13.61 9.63 46.64
N ILE A 175 14.93 9.86 46.57
CA ILE A 175 15.58 10.41 45.38
C ILE A 175 15.57 9.38 44.25
N ASP A 176 15.89 8.12 44.53
CA ASP A 176 15.97 7.09 43.51
C ASP A 176 14.57 6.71 42.98
N ALA A 177 13.56 6.68 43.85
CA ALA A 177 12.16 6.59 43.45
C ALA A 177 11.73 7.78 42.56
N ALA A 178 12.10 9.03 42.92
CA ALA A 178 11.80 10.20 42.11
C ALA A 178 12.51 10.19 40.75
N LYS A 179 13.77 9.71 40.68
CA LYS A 179 14.49 9.53 39.41
C LYS A 179 13.82 8.46 38.55
N SER A 180 13.45 7.33 39.14
CA SER A 180 12.75 6.25 38.45
C SER A 180 11.42 6.76 37.86
N ALA A 181 10.64 7.51 38.64
CA ALA A 181 9.41 8.15 38.17
C ALA A 181 9.66 9.18 37.06
N HIS A 182 10.75 9.96 37.14
CA HIS A 182 11.12 10.91 36.09
C HIS A 182 11.50 10.21 34.78
N GLU A 183 12.30 9.13 34.84
CA GLU A 183 12.63 8.35 33.65
C GLU A 183 11.38 7.70 33.04
N GLN A 184 10.48 7.16 33.86
CA GLN A 184 9.19 6.64 33.37
C GLN A 184 8.33 7.72 32.70
N ALA A 185 8.18 8.90 33.32
CA ALA A 185 7.41 10.00 32.76
C ALA A 185 8.04 10.53 31.45
N LYS A 186 9.37 10.55 31.35
CA LYS A 186 10.10 10.96 30.16
C LYS A 186 9.86 10.03 28.96
N LEU A 187 9.66 8.74 29.20
CA LEU A 187 9.33 7.76 28.14
C LEU A 187 7.91 7.98 27.57
N ALA A 188 7.00 8.59 28.33
CA ALA A 188 5.63 8.85 27.86
C ALA A 188 5.53 10.02 26.86
N VAL A 189 6.44 10.99 26.91
CA VAL A 189 6.44 12.15 26.01
C VAL A 189 6.60 11.76 24.53
N PRO A 190 7.64 11.00 24.11
CA PRO A 190 7.76 10.60 22.70
C PRO A 190 6.62 9.69 22.25
N ILE A 191 6.04 8.87 23.15
CA ILE A 191 4.86 8.05 22.87
C ILE A 191 3.68 8.94 22.49
N ALA A 192 3.37 9.95 23.30
CA ALA A 192 2.27 10.88 23.03
C ALA A 192 2.56 11.75 21.79
N ALA A 193 3.83 12.09 21.52
CA ALA A 193 4.21 12.82 20.32
C ALA A 193 3.98 12.00 19.04
N ASP A 194 4.32 10.70 19.06
CA ASP A 194 4.02 9.77 17.98
C ASP A 194 2.49 9.70 17.73
N ASP A 195 1.68 9.68 18.79
CA ASP A 195 0.22 9.61 18.70
C ASP A 195 -0.40 10.89 18.11
N VAL A 196 0.22 12.06 18.35
CA VAL A 196 -0.16 13.31 17.66
C VAL A 196 0.11 13.23 16.16
N VAL A 197 1.23 12.63 15.73
CA VAL A 197 1.52 12.43 14.30
C VAL A 197 0.48 11.49 13.68
N ALA A 198 0.11 10.41 14.38
CA ALA A 198 -0.96 9.51 13.94
C ALA A 198 -2.31 10.20 13.80
N ALA A 199 -2.68 11.04 14.77
CA ALA A 199 -3.93 11.79 14.69
C ALA A 199 -3.93 12.84 13.57
N LYS A 200 -2.80 13.53 13.33
CA LYS A 200 -2.65 14.45 12.18
C LYS A 200 -2.82 13.72 10.84
N TYR A 201 -2.23 12.53 10.72
CA TYR A 201 -2.46 11.68 9.55
C TYR A 201 -3.94 11.30 9.41
N GLY A 202 -4.60 10.93 10.51
CA GLY A 202 -6.04 10.66 10.55
C GLY A 202 -6.91 11.83 10.07
N VAL A 203 -6.56 13.07 10.43
CA VAL A 203 -7.24 14.27 9.88
C VAL A 203 -6.95 14.41 8.39
N ALA A 204 -5.69 14.23 7.98
CA ALA A 204 -5.28 14.38 6.57
C ALA A 204 -5.98 13.39 5.62
N THR A 205 -6.38 12.20 6.09
CA THR A 205 -7.12 11.24 5.24
C THR A 205 -8.55 11.69 4.92
N THR A 206 -9.08 12.68 5.64
CA THR A 206 -10.40 13.29 5.37
C THR A 206 -10.34 14.41 4.33
N LEU A 207 -9.14 14.89 3.98
CA LEU A 207 -8.94 15.93 2.97
C LEU A 207 -9.27 15.42 1.56
N PRO A 208 -9.57 16.33 0.61
CA PRO A 208 -9.64 15.99 -0.80
C PRO A 208 -8.38 15.25 -1.26
N GLU A 209 -8.54 14.32 -2.21
CA GLU A 209 -7.44 13.46 -2.69
C GLU A 209 -6.18 14.27 -3.05
N GLU A 210 -6.37 15.43 -3.67
CA GLU A 210 -5.25 16.28 -4.08
C GLU A 210 -4.39 16.77 -2.93
N GLU A 211 -5.04 17.23 -1.85
CA GLU A 211 -4.43 17.80 -0.65
C GLU A 211 -3.87 16.70 0.26
N ARG A 212 -4.57 15.57 0.37
CA ARG A 212 -4.08 14.38 1.07
C ARG A 212 -2.77 13.86 0.47
N ASP A 213 -2.72 13.76 -0.85
CA ASP A 213 -1.52 13.27 -1.55
C ASP A 213 -0.34 14.25 -1.42
N GLU A 214 -0.61 15.56 -1.38
CA GLU A 214 0.40 16.58 -1.07
C GLU A 214 0.89 16.46 0.38
N TYR A 215 -0.03 16.28 1.35
CA TYR A 215 0.33 16.00 2.74
C TYR A 215 1.25 14.78 2.86
N CYS A 216 0.87 13.65 2.23
CA CYS A 216 1.69 12.44 2.21
C CYS A 216 3.08 12.68 1.61
N CYS A 217 3.18 13.46 0.54
CA CYS A 217 4.46 13.80 -0.10
C CYS A 217 5.36 14.66 0.79
N ASN A 218 4.78 15.44 1.71
CA ASN A 218 5.49 16.35 2.59
C ASN A 218 5.86 15.74 3.96
N LEU A 219 5.44 14.50 4.24
CA LEU A 219 5.85 13.79 5.45
C LEU A 219 7.36 13.53 5.43
N SER A 220 8.04 13.86 6.53
CA SER A 220 9.44 13.49 6.70
C SER A 220 9.58 11.99 7.02
N SER A 221 10.77 11.44 6.87
CA SER A 221 11.04 10.05 7.28
C SER A 221 10.77 9.84 8.77
N GLU A 222 11.04 10.84 9.62
CA GLU A 222 10.74 10.76 11.06
C GLU A 222 9.24 10.76 11.33
N ASP A 223 8.45 11.54 10.58
CA ASP A 223 6.98 11.53 10.71
C ASP A 223 6.40 10.16 10.34
N VAL A 224 6.91 9.54 9.26
CA VAL A 224 6.50 8.19 8.85
C VAL A 224 6.89 7.14 9.90
N ASP A 225 8.03 7.29 10.55
CA ASP A 225 8.47 6.37 11.60
C ASP A 225 7.71 6.59 12.92
N ALA A 226 7.41 7.84 13.29
CA ALA A 226 6.55 8.19 14.43
C ALA A 226 5.14 7.63 14.27
N LEU A 227 4.54 7.86 13.10
CA LEU A 227 3.25 7.28 12.70
C LEU A 227 3.27 5.76 12.82
N ALA A 228 4.32 5.12 12.30
CA ALA A 228 4.45 3.67 12.36
C ALA A 228 4.54 3.14 13.79
N ARG A 229 5.32 3.80 14.66
CA ARG A 229 5.43 3.41 16.08
C ARG A 229 4.08 3.49 16.79
N SER A 230 3.30 4.55 16.54
CA SER A 230 1.96 4.71 17.12
C SER A 230 0.99 3.63 16.63
N LEU A 231 0.89 3.41 15.32
CA LEU A 231 -0.02 2.41 14.74
C LEU A 231 0.35 0.99 15.15
N ASN A 232 1.63 0.64 15.13
CA ASN A 232 2.12 -0.67 15.57
C ASN A 232 1.81 -0.91 17.05
N ARG A 233 1.96 0.11 17.91
CA ARG A 233 1.61 0.04 19.33
C ARG A 233 0.12 -0.20 19.54
N ALA A 234 -0.74 0.43 18.74
CA ALA A 234 -2.20 0.25 18.84
C ALA A 234 -2.65 -1.19 18.54
N VAL A 235 -2.00 -1.88 17.59
CA VAL A 235 -2.36 -3.25 17.18
C VAL A 235 -1.54 -4.35 17.85
N ALA A 236 -0.52 -4.00 18.65
CA ALA A 236 0.45 -4.96 19.19
C ALA A 236 -0.16 -6.09 20.03
N ALA A 237 -1.21 -5.78 20.80
CA ALA A 237 -1.89 -6.76 21.64
C ALA A 237 -2.77 -7.70 20.81
N GLU A 238 -3.50 -7.17 19.83
CA GLU A 238 -4.34 -7.95 18.91
C GLU A 238 -3.48 -8.90 18.06
N ALA A 239 -2.38 -8.40 17.50
CA ALA A 239 -1.45 -9.20 16.71
C ALA A 239 -0.81 -10.34 17.54
N ALA A 240 -0.41 -10.06 18.79
CA ALA A 240 0.10 -11.09 19.68
C ALA A 240 -0.97 -12.16 19.95
N GLY A 241 -2.20 -11.74 20.27
CA GLY A 241 -3.31 -12.66 20.48
C GLY A 241 -3.61 -13.55 19.27
N ALA A 242 -3.56 -12.99 18.05
CA ALA A 242 -3.78 -13.74 16.82
C ALA A 242 -2.65 -14.76 16.52
N LEU A 243 -1.40 -14.43 16.84
CA LEU A 243 -0.28 -15.38 16.72
C LEU A 243 -0.35 -16.49 17.76
N ASP A 244 -0.76 -16.19 18.99
CA ASP A 244 -0.86 -17.18 20.05
C ASP A 244 -2.08 -18.11 19.86
N ALA A 245 -3.12 -17.62 19.17
CA ALA A 245 -4.34 -18.38 18.89
C ALA A 245 -4.13 -19.52 17.88
N GLY A 246 -4.80 -20.64 18.12
CA GLY A 246 -4.79 -21.81 17.23
C GLY A 246 -3.48 -22.63 17.26
N PRO A 247 -3.37 -23.67 16.43
CA PRO A 247 -2.18 -24.54 16.41
C PRO A 247 -0.92 -23.77 16.02
N GLN A 248 0.19 -24.12 16.67
CA GLN A 248 1.51 -23.56 16.38
C GLN A 248 2.28 -24.42 15.37
N PRO A 249 3.10 -23.78 14.49
CA PRO A 249 4.06 -24.49 13.65
C PRO A 249 4.90 -25.45 14.50
N SER A 250 4.84 -26.74 14.19
CA SER A 250 5.51 -27.76 15.00
C SER A 250 5.87 -28.99 14.17
N LEU A 251 6.84 -29.73 14.70
CA LEU A 251 7.19 -31.07 14.24
C LEU A 251 6.22 -32.09 14.84
N ILE A 252 5.96 -33.18 14.13
CA ILE A 252 5.27 -34.33 14.71
C ILE A 252 6.24 -35.04 15.66
N ALA A 253 5.99 -34.92 16.97
CA ALA A 253 6.89 -35.42 18.00
C ALA A 253 7.17 -36.94 17.85
N GLY A 254 8.44 -37.31 17.85
CA GLY A 254 8.89 -38.71 17.75
C GLY A 254 8.66 -39.38 16.39
N ALA A 255 8.14 -38.66 15.39
CA ALA A 255 7.89 -39.22 14.07
C ALA A 255 9.20 -39.40 13.29
N VAL A 256 9.42 -40.63 12.81
CA VAL A 256 10.53 -40.98 11.93
C VAL A 256 10.01 -41.05 10.51
N ARG A 257 10.81 -40.54 9.56
CA ARG A 257 10.50 -40.62 8.13
C ARG A 257 10.40 -42.08 7.66
N ASP A 258 9.30 -42.44 7.02
CA ASP A 258 9.17 -43.69 6.29
C ASP A 258 9.72 -43.54 4.87
N THR A 259 11.02 -43.76 4.75
CA THR A 259 11.75 -43.67 3.48
C THR A 259 11.37 -44.75 2.46
N SER A 260 10.52 -45.72 2.82
CA SER A 260 10.01 -46.74 1.90
C SER A 260 8.86 -46.23 1.02
N VAL A 261 8.21 -45.12 1.41
CA VAL A 261 7.10 -44.53 0.67
C VAL A 261 7.62 -43.83 -0.59
N TYR A 262 7.26 -44.39 -1.75
CA TYR A 262 7.56 -43.81 -3.05
C TYR A 262 6.47 -44.17 -4.06
N THR A 263 5.29 -43.59 -3.90
CA THR A 263 4.08 -43.99 -4.64
C THR A 263 3.82 -43.08 -5.85
N PRO A 264 3.56 -43.64 -7.05
CA PRO A 264 3.11 -42.84 -8.18
C PRO A 264 1.73 -42.24 -7.89
N ALA A 265 1.58 -40.94 -8.11
CA ALA A 265 0.27 -40.29 -8.02
C ALA A 265 0.19 -39.05 -8.90
N LYS A 266 -1.05 -38.62 -9.11
CA LYS A 266 -1.40 -37.28 -9.58
C LYS A 266 -1.74 -36.42 -8.37
N PHE A 267 -1.23 -35.20 -8.34
CA PHE A 267 -1.50 -34.26 -7.26
C PHE A 267 -1.44 -32.83 -7.78
N LEU A 268 -2.07 -31.92 -7.04
CA LEU A 268 -2.03 -30.50 -7.34
C LEU A 268 -0.69 -29.91 -6.89
N MET A 269 0.07 -29.35 -7.82
CA MET A 269 1.31 -28.64 -7.55
C MET A 269 1.17 -27.16 -7.92
N GLU A 270 1.71 -26.29 -7.07
CA GLU A 270 1.65 -24.85 -7.24
C GLU A 270 2.76 -24.37 -8.21
N THR A 271 2.43 -23.92 -9.44
CA THR A 271 3.41 -23.78 -10.58
C THR A 271 3.96 -22.39 -10.98
N GLY A 272 3.19 -21.34 -10.84
CA GLY A 272 3.57 -19.92 -10.97
C GLY A 272 2.29 -19.07 -11.05
N SER A 273 1.26 -19.77 -11.51
CA SER A 273 0.03 -19.31 -12.12
C SER A 273 -1.18 -20.06 -11.57
N GLY A 274 -1.03 -20.70 -10.41
CA GLY A 274 -2.04 -21.55 -9.77
C GLY A 274 -1.64 -23.03 -9.65
N ALA A 275 -2.53 -23.78 -9.01
CA ALA A 275 -2.43 -25.21 -8.81
C ALA A 275 -2.70 -25.95 -10.13
N VAL A 276 -1.77 -26.80 -10.53
CA VAL A 276 -1.85 -27.62 -11.74
C VAL A 276 -1.70 -29.07 -11.32
N GLU A 277 -2.53 -29.95 -11.89
CA GLU A 277 -2.35 -31.39 -11.70
C GLU A 277 -1.07 -31.83 -12.40
N VAL A 278 -0.16 -32.44 -11.63
CA VAL A 278 1.07 -33.03 -12.14
C VAL A 278 1.19 -34.47 -11.72
N GLU A 279 1.90 -35.25 -12.53
CA GLU A 279 2.32 -36.59 -12.15
C GLU A 279 3.66 -36.56 -11.43
N GLY A 280 3.78 -37.33 -10.37
CA GLY A 280 5.00 -37.39 -9.59
C GLY A 280 5.05 -38.60 -8.68
N ARG A 281 5.76 -38.43 -7.56
CA ARG A 281 5.92 -39.44 -6.54
C ARG A 281 5.59 -38.83 -5.19
N LEU A 282 4.61 -39.39 -4.50
CA LEU A 282 4.30 -39.03 -3.13
C LEU A 282 5.23 -39.81 -2.20
N LEU A 283 5.71 -39.10 -1.19
CA LEU A 283 6.47 -39.64 -0.08
C LEU A 283 5.63 -39.46 1.20
N ASP A 284 6.16 -39.92 2.31
CA ASP A 284 5.59 -39.66 3.63
C ASP A 284 5.68 -38.16 4.00
N GLY A 285 5.03 -37.78 5.11
CA GLY A 285 5.11 -36.42 5.67
C GLY A 285 4.55 -35.30 4.81
N GLY A 286 3.70 -35.63 3.82
CA GLY A 286 3.19 -34.64 2.87
C GLY A 286 4.26 -34.12 1.92
N THR A 287 5.33 -34.89 1.69
CA THR A 287 6.39 -34.53 0.75
C THR A 287 6.13 -35.20 -0.60
N ALA A 288 6.50 -34.55 -1.70
CA ALA A 288 6.43 -35.13 -3.03
C ALA A 288 7.66 -34.79 -3.88
N ILE A 289 7.91 -35.59 -4.90
CA ILE A 289 8.92 -35.32 -5.93
C ILE A 289 8.24 -35.26 -7.29
N HIS A 290 8.45 -34.17 -8.01
CA HIS A 290 8.03 -34.01 -9.39
C HIS A 290 9.27 -33.89 -10.29
N ARG A 291 9.33 -34.69 -11.35
CA ARG A 291 10.44 -34.64 -12.32
C ARG A 291 10.04 -33.72 -13.47
N ARG A 292 10.78 -32.63 -13.65
CA ARG A 292 10.57 -31.68 -14.76
C ARG A 292 11.31 -32.08 -16.04
N GLY A 293 12.45 -32.76 -15.90
CA GLY A 293 13.30 -33.12 -17.04
C GLY A 293 14.39 -34.13 -16.70
N SER A 294 15.33 -34.32 -17.64
CA SER A 294 16.53 -35.12 -17.37
C SER A 294 17.43 -34.37 -16.40
N GLY A 295 17.66 -34.94 -15.22
CA GLY A 295 18.47 -34.33 -14.17
C GLY A 295 17.83 -33.11 -13.50
N ASP A 296 16.50 -33.00 -13.48
CA ASP A 296 15.79 -31.92 -12.79
C ASP A 296 14.58 -32.45 -12.02
N PHE A 297 14.73 -32.47 -10.70
CA PHE A 297 13.75 -32.97 -9.74
C PHE A 297 13.40 -31.85 -8.76
N LEU A 298 12.11 -31.56 -8.67
CA LEU A 298 11.55 -30.60 -7.73
C LEU A 298 11.07 -31.37 -6.49
N ILE A 299 11.52 -30.94 -5.32
CA ILE A 299 11.07 -31.43 -4.02
C ILE A 299 9.94 -30.52 -3.55
N LEU A 300 8.86 -31.12 -3.10
CA LEU A 300 7.61 -30.45 -2.80
C LEU A 300 7.15 -30.75 -1.38
N GLN A 301 6.52 -29.78 -0.73
CA GLN A 301 5.85 -29.94 0.56
C GLN A 301 4.38 -29.52 0.44
N LYS A 302 3.48 -30.32 1.01
CA LYS A 302 2.03 -30.07 1.02
C LYS A 302 1.67 -28.93 1.99
N ARG A 303 0.78 -28.04 1.55
CA ARG A 303 0.13 -26.99 2.34
C ARG A 303 -1.28 -26.77 1.78
N ASP A 304 -2.29 -26.77 2.64
CA ASP A 304 -3.70 -26.52 2.26
C ASP A 304 -4.18 -27.38 1.07
N GLY A 305 -3.77 -28.65 1.02
CA GLY A 305 -4.14 -29.57 -0.06
C GLY A 305 -3.34 -29.43 -1.37
N VAL A 306 -2.40 -28.49 -1.47
CA VAL A 306 -1.58 -28.24 -2.66
C VAL A 306 -0.09 -28.43 -2.34
N TYR A 307 0.68 -28.98 -3.29
CA TYR A 307 2.12 -29.19 -3.14
C TYR A 307 2.93 -27.98 -3.64
N HIS A 308 3.82 -27.47 -2.81
CA HIS A 308 4.65 -26.29 -3.09
C HIS A 308 6.13 -26.69 -3.19
N GLY A 309 6.84 -26.12 -4.17
CA GLY A 309 8.28 -26.32 -4.31
C GLY A 309 9.07 -25.75 -3.13
N VAL A 310 9.92 -26.59 -2.53
CA VAL A 310 10.77 -26.22 -1.38
C VAL A 310 12.26 -26.37 -1.68
N ALA A 311 12.63 -27.26 -2.61
CA ALA A 311 14.02 -27.44 -3.03
C ALA A 311 14.09 -28.07 -4.43
N ALA A 312 15.29 -28.06 -5.02
CA ALA A 312 15.56 -28.71 -6.30
C ALA A 312 16.80 -29.62 -6.22
N ALA A 313 16.86 -30.63 -7.09
CA ALA A 313 17.96 -31.58 -7.18
C ALA A 313 18.24 -32.00 -8.63
N SER A 314 19.52 -32.28 -8.91
CA SER A 314 20.00 -32.65 -10.24
C SER A 314 19.84 -34.14 -10.59
N GLY A 315 19.26 -34.94 -9.69
CA GLY A 315 19.13 -36.37 -9.88
C GLY A 315 18.20 -37.01 -8.86
N LYS A 316 17.65 -38.18 -9.20
CA LYS A 316 16.66 -38.90 -8.38
C LYS A 316 17.17 -39.18 -6.96
N SER A 317 18.39 -39.70 -6.82
CA SER A 317 18.97 -40.01 -5.51
C SER A 317 19.16 -38.75 -4.66
N ALA A 318 19.64 -37.66 -5.26
CA ALA A 318 19.76 -36.39 -4.57
C ALA A 318 18.39 -35.83 -4.16
N ALA A 319 17.37 -35.95 -5.01
CA ALA A 319 16.01 -35.51 -4.70
C ALA A 319 15.41 -36.29 -3.53
N LEU A 320 15.57 -37.62 -3.52
CA LEU A 320 15.15 -38.48 -2.41
C LEU A 320 15.88 -38.13 -1.11
N ASN A 321 17.19 -37.95 -1.18
CA ASN A 321 17.98 -37.57 0.00
C ASN A 321 17.54 -36.21 0.57
N LYS A 322 17.28 -35.22 -0.29
CA LYS A 322 16.78 -33.91 0.15
C LYS A 322 15.37 -34.01 0.73
N ALA A 323 14.46 -34.71 0.06
CA ALA A 323 13.09 -34.93 0.54
C ALA A 323 13.07 -35.63 1.91
N ASN A 324 13.93 -36.62 2.12
CA ASN A 324 14.01 -37.37 3.37
C ASN A 324 14.67 -36.61 4.53
N ARG A 325 15.29 -35.44 4.28
CA ARG A 325 15.78 -34.56 5.35
C ARG A 325 14.66 -33.68 5.92
N ILE A 326 13.60 -33.45 5.15
CA ILE A 326 12.46 -32.65 5.61
C ILE A 326 11.80 -33.40 6.78
N PRO A 327 11.70 -32.79 7.97
CA PRO A 327 11.08 -33.44 9.11
C PRO A 327 9.57 -33.61 8.89
N MET A 328 8.96 -34.50 9.68
CA MET A 328 7.50 -34.64 9.68
C MET A 328 6.86 -33.40 10.30
N LEU A 329 6.19 -32.60 9.48
CA LEU A 329 5.55 -31.34 9.90
C LEU A 329 4.09 -31.57 10.29
N ALA A 330 3.63 -30.93 11.36
CA ALA A 330 2.21 -30.90 11.69
C ALA A 330 1.48 -29.97 10.70
N GLU A 331 0.45 -30.47 10.02
CA GLU A 331 -0.36 -29.66 9.10
C GLU A 331 -1.18 -28.64 9.92
N LEU A 332 -1.08 -27.36 9.53
CA LEU A 332 -1.93 -26.32 10.12
C LEU A 332 -3.35 -26.49 9.57
N PRO A 333 -4.39 -26.37 10.42
CA PRO A 333 -5.76 -26.42 9.94
C PRO A 333 -6.03 -25.23 9.01
N ALA A 334 -6.98 -25.42 8.09
CA ALA A 334 -7.44 -24.34 7.22
C ALA A 334 -8.03 -23.19 8.04
N LEU A 335 -7.90 -21.97 7.53
CA LEU A 335 -8.47 -20.78 8.13
C LEU A 335 -10.01 -20.91 8.23
N GLN A 336 -10.58 -20.50 9.37
CA GLN A 336 -12.03 -20.49 9.55
C GLN A 336 -12.69 -19.46 8.61
N GLU A 337 -13.91 -19.75 8.18
CA GLU A 337 -14.69 -18.83 7.35
C GLU A 337 -15.02 -17.56 8.16
N GLY A 338 -14.71 -16.39 7.61
CA GLY A 338 -14.91 -15.09 8.28
C GLY A 338 -13.78 -14.66 9.24
N ALA A 339 -12.62 -15.31 9.21
CA ALA A 339 -11.44 -14.87 9.95
C ALA A 339 -11.08 -13.41 9.67
N SER A 340 -10.60 -12.70 10.69
CA SER A 340 -10.15 -11.32 10.55
C SER A 340 -8.89 -11.23 9.68
N ASP A 341 -8.59 -10.03 9.16
CA ASP A 341 -7.34 -9.79 8.43
C ASP A 341 -6.12 -10.15 9.29
N THR A 342 -6.13 -9.81 10.59
CA THR A 342 -5.05 -10.14 11.54
C THR A 342 -4.88 -11.64 11.70
N GLU A 343 -5.98 -12.40 11.80
CA GLU A 343 -5.96 -13.87 11.91
C GLU A 343 -5.47 -14.54 10.62
N ALA A 344 -5.94 -14.06 9.46
CA ALA A 344 -5.49 -14.52 8.16
C ALA A 344 -3.97 -14.32 7.98
N GLN A 345 -3.45 -13.19 8.44
CA GLN A 345 -2.02 -12.90 8.42
C GLN A 345 -1.22 -13.77 9.37
N ALA A 346 -1.70 -13.97 10.60
CA ALA A 346 -1.06 -14.86 11.56
C ALA A 346 -0.95 -16.28 11.00
N HIS A 347 -2.02 -16.81 10.40
CA HIS A 347 -2.01 -18.11 9.72
C HIS A 347 -1.02 -18.17 8.55
N GLN A 348 -0.98 -17.11 7.73
CA GLN A 348 -0.03 -17.02 6.62
C GLN A 348 1.42 -17.06 7.10
N ILE A 349 1.76 -16.31 8.16
CA ILE A 349 3.10 -16.28 8.75
C ILE A 349 3.48 -17.67 9.31
N LYS A 350 2.58 -18.31 10.05
CA LYS A 350 2.76 -19.67 10.59
C LYS A 350 2.99 -20.70 9.48
N SER A 351 2.17 -20.65 8.44
CA SER A 351 2.29 -21.51 7.27
C SER A 351 3.60 -21.27 6.51
N GLN A 352 4.03 -20.01 6.40
CA GLN A 352 5.30 -19.67 5.76
C GLN A 352 6.50 -20.18 6.57
N ALA A 353 6.45 -20.14 7.90
CA ALA A 353 7.51 -20.70 8.75
C ALA A 353 7.74 -22.20 8.49
N LEU A 354 6.66 -22.99 8.39
CA LEU A 354 6.74 -24.42 8.05
C LEU A 354 7.34 -24.66 6.66
N MET A 355 6.93 -23.87 5.66
CA MET A 355 7.47 -23.97 4.31
C MET A 355 8.95 -23.60 4.22
N GLN A 356 9.38 -22.58 4.98
CA GLN A 356 10.78 -22.18 5.07
C GLN A 356 11.62 -23.24 5.77
N LEU A 357 11.11 -23.83 6.86
CA LEU A 357 11.77 -24.96 7.51
C LEU A 357 11.95 -26.12 6.53
N ALA A 358 10.91 -26.48 5.77
CA ALA A 358 11.00 -27.56 4.79
C ALA A 358 12.09 -27.31 3.73
N GLY A 359 12.19 -26.08 3.22
CA GLY A 359 13.24 -25.70 2.26
C GLY A 359 14.64 -25.76 2.87
N GLN A 360 14.82 -25.21 4.07
CA GLN A 360 16.11 -25.20 4.76
C GLN A 360 16.55 -26.60 5.17
N ALA A 361 15.64 -27.44 5.69
CA ALA A 361 15.92 -28.83 6.02
C ALA A 361 16.25 -29.67 4.78
N ALA A 362 15.67 -29.36 3.61
CA ALA A 362 16.04 -30.06 2.37
C ALA A 362 17.51 -29.76 1.96
N GLU A 363 17.96 -28.51 2.13
CA GLU A 363 19.32 -28.09 1.76
C GLU A 363 20.37 -28.44 2.83
N HIS A 364 20.00 -28.44 4.10
CA HIS A 364 20.90 -28.62 5.24
C HIS A 364 20.70 -29.95 5.97
N HIS A 365 21.76 -30.49 6.56
CA HIS A 365 21.70 -31.71 7.37
C HIS A 365 21.39 -31.36 8.83
N TRP A 366 20.18 -30.87 9.08
CA TRP A 366 19.76 -30.46 10.41
C TRP A 366 19.22 -31.61 11.25
N ASN A 367 19.44 -31.52 12.57
CA ASN A 367 18.83 -32.41 13.55
C ASN A 367 17.50 -31.82 14.08
N ALA A 368 16.79 -32.57 14.92
CA ALA A 368 15.49 -32.14 15.46
C ALA A 368 15.59 -30.85 16.31
N GLU A 369 16.67 -30.67 17.07
CA GLU A 369 16.90 -29.45 17.86
C GLU A 369 17.10 -28.22 16.96
N GLN A 370 17.84 -28.37 15.86
CA GLN A 370 18.03 -27.31 14.87
C GLN A 370 16.73 -26.99 14.12
N HIS A 371 15.91 -27.99 13.84
CA HIS A 371 14.57 -27.77 13.26
C HIS A 371 13.67 -26.98 14.21
N GLN A 372 13.63 -27.36 15.50
CA GLN A 372 12.82 -26.66 16.49
C GLN A 372 13.34 -25.24 16.74
N GLY A 373 14.66 -25.08 16.90
CA GLY A 373 15.29 -23.76 17.04
C GLY A 373 14.98 -22.84 15.86
N PHE A 374 14.95 -23.36 14.63
CA PHE A 374 14.54 -22.57 13.47
C PHE A 374 13.09 -22.09 13.57
N LEU A 375 12.16 -22.94 14.01
CA LEU A 375 10.76 -22.54 14.21
C LEU A 375 10.63 -21.53 15.35
N ASP A 376 11.32 -21.74 16.46
CA ASP A 376 11.32 -20.84 17.61
C ASP A 376 11.85 -19.45 17.22
N ASP A 377 12.96 -19.39 16.50
CA ASP A 377 13.52 -18.15 15.96
C ASP A 377 12.52 -17.45 15.02
N LYS A 378 11.89 -18.21 14.11
CA LYS A 378 10.92 -17.65 13.16
C LYS A 378 9.65 -17.16 13.83
N MET A 379 9.19 -17.84 14.86
CA MET A 379 8.04 -17.41 15.65
C MET A 379 8.38 -16.25 16.58
N GLY A 380 9.62 -16.14 17.06
CA GLY A 380 10.13 -14.95 17.73
C GLY A 380 10.08 -13.70 16.84
N GLU A 381 10.49 -13.84 15.57
CA GLU A 381 10.38 -12.77 14.57
C GLU A 381 8.93 -12.49 14.11
N ALA A 382 8.02 -13.47 14.24
CA ALA A 382 6.67 -13.41 13.67
C ALA A 382 5.83 -12.27 14.27
N ARG A 383 6.03 -11.97 15.56
CA ARG A 383 5.27 -10.94 16.26
C ARG A 383 5.50 -9.55 15.64
N GLU A 384 6.76 -9.17 15.50
CA GLU A 384 7.11 -7.87 14.90
C GLU A 384 6.63 -7.78 13.44
N LYS A 385 6.77 -8.87 12.68
CA LYS A 385 6.28 -8.94 11.29
C LYS A 385 4.77 -8.78 11.20
N LEU A 386 4.00 -9.41 12.08
CA LEU A 386 2.55 -9.30 12.08
C LEU A 386 2.10 -7.91 12.49
N VAL A 387 2.70 -7.36 13.56
CA VAL A 387 2.41 -6.00 14.03
C VAL A 387 2.64 -4.99 12.92
N GLU A 388 3.78 -5.07 12.23
CA GLU A 388 4.08 -4.20 11.09
C GLU A 388 3.11 -4.43 9.92
N ALA A 389 2.77 -5.68 9.60
CA ALA A 389 1.90 -6.01 8.47
C ALA A 389 0.45 -5.53 8.64
N VAL A 390 -0.04 -5.43 9.87
CA VAL A 390 -1.42 -5.03 10.19
C VAL A 390 -1.49 -3.56 10.62
N GLY A 391 -0.47 -3.06 11.30
CA GLY A 391 -0.40 -1.68 11.80
C GLY A 391 0.13 -0.70 10.76
N ALA A 392 1.44 -0.45 10.79
CA ALA A 392 2.07 0.62 10.01
C ALA A 392 2.19 0.31 8.50
N GLY A 393 2.29 -0.95 8.13
CA GLY A 393 2.58 -1.39 6.77
C GLY A 393 1.57 -0.90 5.72
N PRO A 394 0.24 -1.06 5.93
CA PRO A 394 -0.79 -0.50 5.05
C PRO A 394 -0.71 1.01 4.91
N VAL A 395 -0.48 1.73 6.02
CA VAL A 395 -0.42 3.20 6.01
C VAL A 395 0.83 3.72 5.29
N ARG A 396 1.97 3.03 5.43
CA ARG A 396 3.17 3.33 4.64
C ARG A 396 2.93 3.15 3.15
N ALA A 397 2.18 2.12 2.75
CA ALA A 397 1.79 1.92 1.36
C ALA A 397 0.93 3.08 0.84
N ASP A 398 -0.07 3.52 1.62
CA ASP A 398 -0.93 4.65 1.25
C ASP A 398 -0.17 5.97 1.12
N ILE A 399 0.77 6.25 2.04
CA ILE A 399 1.65 7.44 1.98
C ILE A 399 2.50 7.42 0.72
N TYR A 400 3.09 6.27 0.42
CA TYR A 400 3.92 6.08 -0.76
C TYR A 400 3.12 6.27 -2.06
N ASP A 401 1.93 5.70 -2.14
CA ASP A 401 1.03 5.86 -3.30
C ASP A 401 0.56 7.31 -3.47
N GLY A 402 0.21 7.99 -2.37
CA GLY A 402 -0.13 9.42 -2.38
C GLY A 402 1.03 10.29 -2.85
N THR A 403 2.24 10.00 -2.38
CA THR A 403 3.47 10.67 -2.82
C THR A 403 3.70 10.50 -4.32
N LYS A 404 3.50 9.28 -4.86
CA LYS A 404 3.61 9.02 -6.30
C LYS A 404 2.61 9.83 -7.12
N ARG A 405 1.33 9.81 -6.73
CA ARG A 405 0.27 10.57 -7.42
C ARG A 405 0.55 12.07 -7.39
N HIS A 406 1.01 12.60 -6.25
CA HIS A 406 1.41 14.01 -6.15
C HIS A 406 2.58 14.35 -7.08
N LYS A 407 3.66 13.56 -7.05
CA LYS A 407 4.83 13.77 -7.93
C LYS A 407 4.46 13.69 -9.41
N GLN A 408 3.57 12.77 -9.78
CA GLN A 408 3.06 12.68 -11.14
C GLN A 408 2.32 13.96 -11.56
N ARG A 409 1.37 14.43 -10.75
CA ARG A 409 0.63 15.69 -11.02
C ARG A 409 1.57 16.89 -11.13
N MET A 410 2.60 16.96 -10.27
CA MET A 410 3.60 18.03 -10.35
C MET A 410 4.44 17.96 -11.62
N ARG A 411 4.78 16.75 -12.09
CA ARG A 411 5.48 16.56 -13.38
C ARG A 411 4.60 17.00 -14.56
N GLU A 412 3.31 16.68 -14.54
CA GLU A 412 2.35 17.11 -15.55
C GLU A 412 2.21 18.64 -15.59
N LYS A 413 2.06 19.29 -14.42
CA LYS A 413 2.06 20.76 -14.31
C LYS A 413 3.34 21.38 -14.86
N ALA A 414 4.50 20.82 -14.52
CA ALA A 414 5.79 21.28 -15.02
C ALA A 414 5.92 21.10 -16.55
N ALA A 415 5.38 20.01 -17.10
CA ALA A 415 5.41 19.77 -18.53
C ALA A 415 4.53 20.73 -19.32
N VAL A 416 3.33 21.06 -18.80
CA VAL A 416 2.46 22.09 -19.37
C VAL A 416 3.19 23.43 -19.38
N ALA A 417 3.79 23.83 -18.26
CA ALA A 417 4.55 25.08 -18.17
C ALA A 417 5.73 25.12 -19.17
N ALA A 418 6.47 24.01 -19.32
CA ALA A 418 7.56 23.90 -20.29
C ALA A 418 7.07 24.00 -21.74
N GLY A 419 5.94 23.37 -22.05
CA GLY A 419 5.28 23.48 -23.35
C GLY A 419 4.86 24.92 -23.65
N GLU A 420 4.18 25.59 -22.72
CA GLU A 420 3.72 26.96 -22.90
C GLU A 420 4.87 27.94 -23.09
N ALA A 421 5.97 27.76 -22.34
CA ALA A 421 7.19 28.56 -22.51
C ALA A 421 7.80 28.38 -23.91
N ALA A 422 7.92 27.13 -24.40
CA ALA A 422 8.45 26.85 -25.73
C ALA A 422 7.56 27.41 -26.86
N ARG A 423 6.23 27.36 -26.69
CA ARG A 423 5.27 27.99 -27.61
C ARG A 423 5.48 29.50 -27.65
N ALA A 424 5.58 30.15 -26.50
CA ALA A 424 5.79 31.59 -26.39
C ALA A 424 7.11 32.02 -27.04
N GLU A 425 8.19 31.27 -26.80
CA GLU A 425 9.50 31.52 -27.42
C GLU A 425 9.46 31.37 -28.94
N ALA A 426 8.82 30.32 -29.45
CA ALA A 426 8.66 30.11 -30.90
C ALA A 426 7.88 31.26 -31.56
N LEU A 427 6.78 31.72 -30.95
CA LEU A 427 6.01 32.86 -31.44
C LEU A 427 6.81 34.17 -31.36
N ALA A 428 7.56 34.39 -30.27
CA ALA A 428 8.43 35.56 -30.11
C ALA A 428 9.57 35.59 -31.15
N ALA A 429 10.04 34.42 -31.58
CA ALA A 429 11.02 34.27 -32.66
C ALA A 429 10.42 34.42 -34.07
N GLY A 430 9.13 34.78 -34.19
CA GLY A 430 8.45 34.99 -35.47
C GLY A 430 8.06 33.71 -36.21
N LYS A 431 8.07 32.55 -35.55
CA LYS A 431 7.59 31.30 -36.15
C LYS A 431 6.06 31.33 -36.27
N GLY A 432 5.54 30.68 -37.31
CA GLY A 432 4.10 30.50 -37.49
C GLY A 432 3.49 29.57 -36.44
N VAL A 433 2.16 29.62 -36.29
CA VAL A 433 1.38 28.87 -35.27
C VAL A 433 1.72 27.38 -35.28
N ALA A 434 1.81 26.74 -36.45
CA ALA A 434 2.11 25.31 -36.55
C ALA A 434 3.49 24.94 -35.94
N ALA A 435 4.51 25.76 -36.18
CA ALA A 435 5.85 25.52 -35.63
C ALA A 435 5.94 25.85 -34.13
N ALA A 436 5.07 26.73 -33.62
CA ALA A 436 4.95 26.99 -32.19
C ALA A 436 4.26 25.85 -31.45
N GLU A 437 3.23 25.24 -32.04
CA GLU A 437 2.58 24.04 -31.51
C GLU A 437 3.50 22.81 -31.57
N GLU A 438 4.32 22.68 -32.60
CA GLU A 438 5.36 21.64 -32.65
C GLU A 438 6.40 21.82 -31.53
N ALA A 439 6.82 23.07 -31.27
CA ALA A 439 7.71 23.39 -30.16
C ALA A 439 7.08 23.10 -28.79
N TYR A 440 5.79 23.41 -28.61
CA TYR A 440 5.01 23.01 -27.42
C TYR A 440 5.05 21.50 -27.24
N ALA A 441 4.64 20.75 -28.26
CA ALA A 441 4.53 19.29 -28.19
C ALA A 441 5.88 18.62 -27.93
N LEU A 442 6.98 19.16 -28.48
CA LEU A 442 8.33 18.68 -28.24
C LEU A 442 8.77 18.94 -26.79
N ALA A 443 8.61 20.18 -26.29
CA ALA A 443 9.01 20.55 -24.94
C ALA A 443 8.16 19.82 -23.88
N HIS A 444 6.85 19.72 -24.09
CA HIS A 444 5.93 18.99 -23.24
C HIS A 444 6.31 17.50 -23.14
N ARG A 445 6.53 16.83 -24.28
CA ARG A 445 6.97 15.41 -24.31
C ARG A 445 8.35 15.21 -23.68
N ARG A 446 9.25 16.18 -23.81
CA ARG A 446 10.57 16.13 -23.17
C ARG A 446 10.48 16.27 -21.65
N ALA A 447 9.63 17.16 -21.15
CA ALA A 447 9.41 17.35 -19.71
C ALA A 447 8.68 16.15 -19.07
N LEU A 448 7.76 15.51 -19.80
CA LEU A 448 7.17 14.22 -19.41
C LEU A 448 8.11 13.02 -19.63
N GLY A 449 9.15 13.18 -20.44
CA GLY A 449 10.11 12.13 -20.79
C GLY A 449 11.03 11.77 -19.62
N THR A 450 11.60 10.56 -19.66
CA THR A 450 12.43 10.02 -18.58
C THR A 450 13.91 10.20 -18.93
N PRO A 451 14.72 10.89 -18.10
CA PRO A 451 16.16 11.00 -18.32
C PRO A 451 16.83 9.63 -18.34
N THR A 452 17.77 9.41 -19.26
CA THR A 452 18.56 8.18 -19.31
C THR A 452 19.82 8.32 -18.46
N ARG A 453 20.38 7.19 -18.00
CA ARG A 453 21.64 7.21 -17.23
C ARG A 453 22.84 7.67 -18.05
N GLY A 454 22.84 7.48 -19.37
CA GLY A 454 23.87 7.97 -20.27
C GLY A 454 23.72 9.45 -20.66
N GLY A 455 22.72 10.16 -20.13
CA GLY A 455 22.54 11.60 -20.33
C GLY A 455 21.66 12.01 -21.51
N GLY A 456 20.88 11.08 -22.07
CA GLY A 456 19.79 11.33 -23.03
C GLY A 456 18.42 11.44 -22.34
N VAL A 457 17.35 11.44 -23.13
CA VAL A 457 15.97 11.43 -22.63
C VAL A 457 15.15 10.43 -23.45
N ILE A 458 14.45 9.51 -22.78
CA ILE A 458 13.37 8.73 -23.38
C ILE A 458 12.17 9.67 -23.55
N PRO A 459 11.75 10.00 -24.78
CA PRO A 459 10.59 10.87 -24.98
C PRO A 459 9.32 10.24 -24.41
N HIS A 460 8.38 11.08 -23.95
CA HIS A 460 7.03 10.60 -23.72
C HIS A 460 6.31 10.45 -25.07
N PHE A 461 5.89 9.22 -25.39
CA PHE A 461 5.10 8.92 -26.58
C PHE A 461 3.62 8.86 -26.20
N ASP A 462 2.79 9.63 -26.90
CA ASP A 462 1.36 9.77 -26.63
C ASP A 462 0.54 8.64 -27.29
N HIS A 463 0.94 7.40 -27.00
CA HIS A 463 0.30 6.21 -27.54
C HIS A 463 -0.97 5.88 -26.78
N LYS A 464 -2.02 5.51 -27.51
CA LYS A 464 -3.30 5.11 -26.94
C LYS A 464 -3.19 3.76 -26.22
N ILE A 465 -3.73 3.71 -24.99
CA ILE A 465 -3.86 2.48 -24.20
C ILE A 465 -5.37 2.23 -23.94
N PRO A 466 -5.92 1.04 -24.24
CA PRO A 466 -5.28 -0.10 -24.90
C PRO A 466 -4.92 0.21 -26.36
N PRO A 467 -3.82 -0.36 -26.89
CA PRO A 467 -3.46 -0.19 -28.30
C PRO A 467 -4.48 -0.88 -29.20
N GLU A 468 -4.79 -0.25 -30.33
CA GLU A 468 -5.83 -0.69 -31.25
C GLU A 468 -5.46 -2.04 -31.89
N SER A 469 -4.17 -2.25 -32.14
CA SER A 469 -3.59 -3.47 -32.69
C SER A 469 -3.78 -4.71 -31.78
N LEU A 470 -3.93 -4.51 -30.46
CA LEU A 470 -4.25 -5.59 -29.52
C LEU A 470 -5.75 -5.68 -29.23
N GLY A 471 -6.44 -4.54 -29.14
CA GLY A 471 -7.81 -4.45 -28.65
C GLY A 471 -7.92 -4.64 -27.12
N ALA A 472 -9.05 -4.19 -26.56
CA ALA A 472 -9.24 -4.08 -25.11
C ALA A 472 -9.15 -5.42 -24.35
N GLU A 473 -9.72 -6.49 -24.90
CA GLU A 473 -9.74 -7.83 -24.26
C GLU A 473 -8.33 -8.43 -24.14
N LYS A 474 -7.56 -8.44 -25.23
CA LYS A 474 -6.18 -8.96 -25.22
C LYS A 474 -5.29 -8.10 -24.33
N HIS A 475 -5.42 -6.77 -24.43
CA HIS A 475 -4.68 -5.85 -23.57
C HIS A 475 -4.97 -6.11 -22.07
N LYS A 476 -6.24 -6.28 -21.67
CA LYS A 476 -6.61 -6.59 -20.28
C LYS A 476 -6.01 -7.91 -19.78
N SER A 477 -6.00 -8.93 -20.63
CA SER A 477 -5.38 -10.23 -20.32
C SER A 477 -3.86 -10.11 -20.10
N LEU A 478 -3.19 -9.38 -21.01
CA LEU A 478 -1.76 -9.09 -20.92
C LEU A 478 -1.41 -8.25 -19.70
N TRP A 479 -2.21 -7.22 -19.41
CA TRP A 479 -2.06 -6.38 -18.22
C TRP A 479 -2.06 -7.21 -16.93
N ARG A 480 -3.06 -8.11 -16.78
CA ARG A 480 -3.13 -9.05 -15.65
C ARG A 480 -1.99 -10.05 -15.60
N SER A 481 -1.32 -10.30 -16.72
CA SER A 481 -0.15 -11.18 -16.78
C SER A 481 1.15 -10.50 -16.32
N GLY A 482 1.15 -9.16 -16.24
CA GLY A 482 2.32 -8.33 -15.95
C GLY A 482 3.22 -8.09 -17.18
N ILE A 483 2.74 -8.39 -18.38
CA ILE A 483 3.38 -7.99 -19.65
C ILE A 483 2.49 -6.91 -20.26
N ARG A 484 2.93 -5.66 -20.23
CA ARG A 484 2.15 -4.51 -20.71
C ARG A 484 2.63 -4.18 -22.12
N ALA A 485 1.98 -4.78 -23.11
CA ALA A 485 2.32 -4.58 -24.52
C ALA A 485 1.66 -3.31 -25.06
N TRP A 486 2.45 -2.49 -25.76
CA TRP A 486 1.99 -1.22 -26.33
C TRP A 486 1.61 -1.33 -27.82
N GLY A 487 1.69 -2.53 -28.40
CA GLY A 487 1.24 -2.80 -29.76
C GLY A 487 2.17 -2.26 -30.86
N LYS A 488 1.76 -2.50 -32.11
CA LYS A 488 2.52 -2.16 -33.32
C LYS A 488 2.65 -0.66 -33.56
N GLU A 489 1.77 0.12 -32.94
CA GLU A 489 1.76 1.58 -32.99
C GLU A 489 3.08 2.21 -32.50
N THR A 490 3.85 1.45 -31.72
CA THR A 490 5.14 1.89 -31.14
C THR A 490 6.37 1.50 -31.95
N VAL A 491 6.21 0.73 -33.04
CA VAL A 491 7.35 0.16 -33.80
C VAL A 491 8.26 1.24 -34.38
N ASP A 492 7.67 2.35 -34.81
CA ASP A 492 8.37 3.43 -35.51
C ASP A 492 8.83 4.57 -34.56
N ASP A 493 8.75 4.37 -33.24
CA ASP A 493 9.19 5.37 -32.25
C ASP A 493 10.69 5.69 -32.34
N TYR A 494 11.50 4.72 -32.80
CA TYR A 494 12.95 4.83 -32.89
C TYR A 494 13.46 4.28 -34.22
N GLU A 495 13.94 5.18 -35.08
CA GLU A 495 14.53 4.81 -36.39
C GLU A 495 15.74 3.89 -36.26
N VAL A 496 16.55 4.05 -35.20
CA VAL A 496 17.71 3.21 -34.93
C VAL A 496 17.35 1.72 -34.81
N ILE A 497 16.10 1.39 -34.47
CA ILE A 497 15.66 0.00 -34.43
C ILE A 497 15.61 -0.62 -35.82
N ALA A 498 14.99 0.07 -36.78
CA ALA A 498 14.98 -0.36 -38.17
C ALA A 498 16.40 -0.44 -38.74
N GLN A 499 17.28 0.52 -38.40
CA GLN A 499 18.68 0.53 -38.85
C GLN A 499 19.50 -0.67 -38.34
N ARG A 500 19.17 -1.24 -37.18
CA ARG A 500 19.87 -2.37 -36.55
C ARG A 500 19.07 -3.68 -36.59
N ALA A 501 17.99 -3.73 -37.37
CA ALA A 501 17.10 -4.88 -37.42
C ALA A 501 17.83 -6.19 -37.74
N GLY A 502 17.58 -7.24 -36.96
CA GLY A 502 18.21 -8.56 -37.12
C GLY A 502 19.69 -8.63 -36.72
N ASN A 503 20.34 -7.53 -36.33
CA ASN A 503 21.74 -7.51 -35.93
C ASN A 503 21.89 -7.46 -34.40
N LEU A 504 21.78 -8.62 -33.77
CA LEU A 504 21.92 -8.78 -32.31
C LEU A 504 23.26 -8.24 -31.77
N LYS A 505 24.35 -8.37 -32.55
CA LYS A 505 25.67 -7.84 -32.16
C LYS A 505 25.71 -6.32 -32.14
N ALA A 506 25.03 -5.64 -33.07
CA ALA A 506 24.92 -4.18 -33.08
C ALA A 506 24.11 -3.62 -31.88
N TRP A 507 23.32 -4.48 -31.23
CA TRP A 507 22.65 -4.17 -29.97
C TRP A 507 23.49 -4.49 -28.73
N GLY A 508 24.59 -5.22 -28.87
CA GLY A 508 25.46 -5.62 -27.76
C GLY A 508 25.22 -7.04 -27.24
N PHE A 509 24.31 -7.81 -27.86
CA PHE A 509 24.17 -9.22 -27.52
C PHE A 509 25.36 -10.03 -28.07
N SER A 510 25.81 -11.00 -27.27
CA SER A 510 26.85 -11.95 -27.65
C SER A 510 26.28 -13.37 -27.57
N MET A 511 26.46 -14.15 -28.64
CA MET A 511 26.00 -15.54 -28.71
C MET A 511 27.08 -16.50 -28.22
N SER A 512 26.69 -17.61 -27.61
CA SER A 512 27.57 -18.70 -27.16
C SER A 512 26.96 -20.05 -27.53
N GLY A 513 27.36 -20.60 -28.69
CA GLY A 513 26.71 -21.79 -29.25
C GLY A 513 25.22 -21.54 -29.54
N PRO A 514 24.29 -22.47 -29.21
CA PRO A 514 22.85 -22.25 -29.34
C PRO A 514 22.25 -21.36 -28.24
N GLY A 515 23.08 -20.74 -27.40
CA GLY A 515 22.67 -19.90 -26.27
C GLY A 515 23.18 -18.46 -26.35
N VAL A 516 22.83 -17.66 -25.33
CA VAL A 516 23.28 -16.27 -25.19
C VAL A 516 24.30 -16.17 -24.07
N LYS A 517 25.37 -15.39 -24.29
CA LYS A 517 26.33 -15.04 -23.24
C LYS A 517 25.70 -14.01 -22.31
N THR A 518 25.45 -14.41 -21.07
CA THR A 518 24.90 -13.59 -19.98
C THR A 518 26.00 -12.88 -19.20
N SER A 519 25.62 -11.88 -18.41
CA SER A 519 26.53 -11.15 -17.51
C SER A 519 26.95 -11.98 -16.30
N ASN A 520 28.05 -11.62 -15.65
CA ASN A 520 28.57 -12.32 -14.47
C ASN A 520 27.88 -11.83 -13.19
N ILE A 521 27.13 -12.71 -12.51
CA ILE A 521 26.41 -12.35 -11.29
C ILE A 521 27.31 -11.86 -10.15
N SER A 522 28.53 -12.38 -10.04
CA SER A 522 29.43 -12.02 -8.94
C SER A 522 29.89 -10.57 -9.08
N GLU A 523 30.26 -10.16 -10.30
CA GLU A 523 30.62 -8.79 -10.62
C GLU A 523 29.43 -7.84 -10.39
N LEU A 524 28.24 -8.22 -10.85
CA LEU A 524 27.01 -7.45 -10.65
C LEU A 524 26.67 -7.29 -9.16
N THR A 525 26.82 -8.35 -8.37
CA THR A 525 26.57 -8.34 -6.91
C THR A 525 27.56 -7.42 -6.20
N THR A 526 28.84 -7.46 -6.58
CA THR A 526 29.86 -6.56 -6.03
C THR A 526 29.55 -5.10 -6.37
N ALA A 527 29.24 -4.79 -7.62
CA ALA A 527 28.91 -3.42 -8.07
C ALA A 527 27.65 -2.87 -7.37
N ASN A 528 26.67 -3.72 -7.05
CA ASN A 528 25.42 -3.34 -6.40
C ASN A 528 25.45 -3.45 -4.86
N SER A 529 26.57 -3.89 -4.27
CA SER A 529 26.66 -4.16 -2.83
C SER A 529 26.35 -2.94 -1.97
N VAL A 530 26.89 -1.76 -2.32
CA VAL A 530 26.65 -0.50 -1.60
C VAL A 530 25.17 -0.14 -1.65
N PHE A 531 24.51 -0.27 -2.81
CA PHE A 531 23.09 0.00 -2.95
C PHE A 531 22.27 -0.93 -2.03
N VAL A 532 22.48 -2.24 -2.15
CA VAL A 532 21.70 -3.23 -1.39
C VAL A 532 21.94 -3.13 0.13
N GLN A 533 23.18 -2.88 0.55
CA GLN A 533 23.53 -2.87 1.97
C GLN A 533 23.32 -1.52 2.66
N LYS A 534 23.47 -0.40 1.94
CA LYS A 534 23.47 0.95 2.54
C LYS A 534 22.34 1.85 2.06
N THR A 535 21.86 1.70 0.84
CA THR A 535 20.77 2.55 0.29
C THR A 535 19.40 1.98 0.61
N LEU A 536 19.25 0.65 0.50
CA LEU A 536 18.03 -0.01 0.97
C LEU A 536 18.01 -0.02 2.50
N ASP A 537 16.83 0.14 3.08
CA ASP A 537 16.63 -0.09 4.51
C ASP A 537 16.33 -1.57 4.81
N GLY A 538 16.14 -1.89 6.10
CA GLY A 538 15.84 -3.25 6.54
C GLY A 538 14.51 -3.79 5.99
N LYS A 539 13.51 -2.93 5.81
CA LYS A 539 12.15 -3.30 5.38
C LYS A 539 12.13 -3.57 3.88
N GLU A 540 12.79 -2.74 3.09
CA GLU A 540 12.95 -2.92 1.65
C GLU A 540 13.72 -4.21 1.33
N ARG A 541 14.84 -4.45 2.03
CA ARG A 541 15.54 -5.74 1.94
C ARG A 541 14.62 -6.90 2.32
N SER A 542 13.90 -6.80 3.43
CA SER A 542 12.98 -7.85 3.87
C SER A 542 11.83 -8.09 2.88
N ALA A 543 11.36 -7.07 2.17
CA ALA A 543 10.33 -7.19 1.14
C ALA A 543 10.86 -7.94 -0.09
N LEU A 544 12.09 -7.61 -0.54
CA LEU A 544 12.78 -8.35 -1.60
C LEU A 544 13.10 -9.80 -1.19
N THR A 545 13.52 -10.04 0.05
CA THR A 545 13.71 -11.40 0.59
C THR A 545 12.39 -12.16 0.68
N THR A 546 11.29 -11.51 1.08
CA THR A 546 9.94 -12.12 1.10
C THR A 546 9.49 -12.50 -0.31
N TYR A 547 9.72 -11.63 -1.29
CA TYR A 547 9.43 -11.90 -2.69
C TYR A 547 10.17 -13.15 -3.18
N THR A 548 11.50 -13.17 -3.01
CA THR A 548 12.35 -14.31 -3.43
C THR A 548 12.11 -15.56 -2.58
N GLY A 549 11.58 -15.42 -1.36
CA GLY A 549 11.23 -16.50 -0.43
C GLY A 549 9.91 -17.23 -0.68
N GLY A 550 9.27 -17.00 -1.83
CA GLY A 550 8.08 -17.76 -2.26
C GLY A 550 6.77 -16.97 -2.28
N SER A 551 6.74 -15.72 -1.80
CA SER A 551 5.53 -14.87 -1.82
C SER A 551 5.33 -14.11 -3.15
N TYR A 552 6.21 -14.31 -4.13
CA TYR A 552 6.20 -13.59 -5.42
C TYR A 552 4.86 -13.63 -6.17
N ARG A 553 4.01 -14.66 -5.98
CA ARG A 553 2.71 -14.74 -6.67
C ARG A 553 1.68 -13.81 -6.08
N ALA A 554 1.51 -13.81 -4.76
CA ALA A 554 0.57 -12.91 -4.09
C ALA A 554 0.98 -11.45 -4.31
N ILE A 555 2.27 -11.17 -4.24
CA ILE A 555 2.84 -9.84 -4.55
C ILE A 555 2.56 -9.47 -6.02
N ASN A 556 2.91 -10.32 -6.98
CA ASN A 556 2.68 -10.00 -8.40
C ASN A 556 1.19 -9.98 -8.77
N ALA A 557 0.34 -10.76 -8.10
CA ALA A 557 -1.10 -10.75 -8.31
C ALA A 557 -1.73 -9.46 -7.78
N ALA A 558 -1.26 -8.97 -6.64
CA ALA A 558 -1.62 -7.66 -6.10
C ALA A 558 -1.19 -6.53 -7.06
N ILE A 559 0.08 -6.53 -7.50
CA ILE A 559 0.60 -5.55 -8.46
C ILE A 559 -0.17 -5.57 -9.79
N CYS A 560 -0.53 -6.76 -10.28
CA CYS A 560 -1.23 -6.90 -11.56
C CYS A 560 -2.76 -6.81 -11.47
N GLY A 561 -3.33 -6.67 -10.27
CA GLY A 561 -4.79 -6.74 -10.05
C GLY A 561 -5.43 -8.04 -10.57
N ARG A 562 -4.70 -9.17 -10.51
CA ARG A 562 -5.14 -10.43 -11.13
C ARG A 562 -6.28 -11.10 -10.36
N ASP A 563 -6.17 -11.13 -9.05
CA ASP A 563 -7.01 -12.01 -8.22
C ASP A 563 -8.29 -11.33 -7.73
N GLY A 564 -8.48 -10.03 -7.99
CA GLY A 564 -9.67 -9.26 -7.57
C GLY A 564 -9.89 -9.18 -6.05
N ALA A 565 -9.16 -9.98 -5.28
CA ALA A 565 -9.11 -9.96 -3.82
C ALA A 565 -8.38 -8.71 -3.36
N SER A 566 -8.90 -8.06 -2.31
CA SER A 566 -8.16 -7.08 -1.54
C SER A 566 -6.89 -7.75 -1.02
N PRO A 567 -5.69 -7.36 -1.48
CA PRO A 567 -4.47 -7.98 -1.01
C PRO A 567 -4.35 -7.77 0.49
N SER A 568 -3.92 -8.81 1.18
CA SER A 568 -3.76 -8.79 2.63
C SER A 568 -2.74 -7.70 3.03
N GLY A 569 -2.87 -7.11 4.23
CA GLY A 569 -1.99 -6.01 4.70
C GLY A 569 -0.48 -6.27 4.54
N SER A 570 -0.01 -7.49 4.84
CA SER A 570 1.38 -7.92 4.63
C SER A 570 1.80 -7.89 3.16
N ILE A 571 0.92 -8.28 2.25
CA ILE A 571 1.19 -8.26 0.80
C ILE A 571 1.22 -6.82 0.30
N LYS A 572 0.30 -5.96 0.76
CA LYS A 572 0.38 -4.51 0.46
C LYS A 572 1.69 -3.90 0.93
N THR A 573 2.10 -4.24 2.16
CA THR A 573 3.36 -3.79 2.76
C THR A 573 4.57 -4.27 1.95
N ALA A 574 4.59 -5.54 1.55
CA ALA A 574 5.65 -6.09 0.72
C ALA A 574 5.68 -5.45 -0.67
N VAL A 575 4.53 -5.21 -1.30
CA VAL A 575 4.42 -4.50 -2.58
C VAL A 575 5.01 -3.09 -2.45
N SER A 576 4.57 -2.31 -1.46
CA SER A 576 5.08 -0.96 -1.22
C SER A 576 6.59 -0.95 -0.94
N GLY A 577 7.09 -1.87 -0.10
CA GLY A 577 8.53 -2.00 0.17
C GLY A 577 9.35 -2.35 -1.09
N ILE A 578 8.82 -3.20 -1.97
CA ILE A 578 9.46 -3.52 -3.25
C ILE A 578 9.44 -2.33 -4.20
N GLU A 579 8.31 -1.63 -4.31
CA GLU A 579 8.21 -0.45 -5.16
C GLU A 579 9.13 0.67 -4.67
N SER A 580 9.20 0.91 -3.36
CA SER A 580 10.16 1.85 -2.75
C SER A 580 11.60 1.46 -3.08
N ALA A 581 11.94 0.18 -2.95
CA ALA A 581 13.26 -0.33 -3.31
C ALA A 581 13.58 -0.08 -4.80
N PHE A 582 12.60 -0.24 -5.68
CA PHE A 582 12.76 0.03 -7.11
C PHE A 582 12.88 1.51 -7.45
N ASP A 583 12.14 2.38 -6.78
CA ASP A 583 12.28 3.83 -6.99
C ASP A 583 13.65 4.32 -6.52
N LYS A 584 14.11 3.88 -5.33
CA LYS A 584 15.48 4.12 -4.85
C LYS A 584 16.50 3.53 -5.81
N PHE A 585 16.22 2.36 -6.37
CA PHE A 585 17.10 1.79 -7.37
C PHE A 585 17.16 2.68 -8.61
N ARG A 586 16.04 3.13 -9.20
CA ARG A 586 16.09 4.03 -10.37
C ARG A 586 16.89 5.31 -10.08
N GLU A 587 16.76 5.87 -8.89
CA GLU A 587 17.53 7.05 -8.47
C GLU A 587 19.03 6.74 -8.30
N HIS A 588 19.37 5.69 -7.55
CA HIS A 588 20.74 5.37 -7.14
C HIS A 588 21.37 4.19 -7.89
N ASN A 589 20.84 3.78 -9.04
CA ASN A 589 21.27 2.59 -9.77
C ASN A 589 22.77 2.69 -10.14
N PRO A 590 23.63 1.78 -9.65
CA PRO A 590 25.07 1.85 -9.90
C PRO A 590 25.47 1.30 -11.28
N ASN A 591 24.53 0.70 -12.03
CA ASN A 591 24.82 0.04 -13.31
C ASN A 591 24.97 1.07 -14.45
N MET A 592 26.21 1.42 -14.78
CA MET A 592 26.53 2.23 -15.96
C MET A 592 26.67 1.39 -17.23
N ALA A 593 27.19 0.17 -17.11
CA ALA A 593 27.26 -0.80 -18.20
C ALA A 593 25.97 -1.63 -18.25
N PRO A 594 25.42 -1.91 -19.44
CA PRO A 594 24.27 -2.78 -19.56
C PRO A 594 24.64 -4.23 -19.24
N MET A 595 23.70 -4.96 -18.66
CA MET A 595 23.80 -6.39 -18.38
C MET A 595 22.88 -7.19 -19.29
N THR A 596 23.29 -8.41 -19.62
CA THR A 596 22.50 -9.39 -20.37
C THR A 596 21.98 -10.45 -19.41
N VAL A 597 20.67 -10.53 -19.27
CA VAL A 597 19.96 -11.51 -18.43
C VAL A 597 18.95 -12.28 -19.25
N VAL A 598 18.58 -13.48 -18.80
CA VAL A 598 17.63 -14.35 -19.48
C VAL A 598 16.53 -14.79 -18.55
N ARG A 599 15.32 -14.95 -19.10
CA ARG A 599 14.16 -15.51 -18.41
C ARG A 599 13.48 -16.53 -19.30
N GLY A 600 13.34 -17.76 -18.82
CA GLY A 600 12.41 -18.71 -19.42
C GLY A 600 11.04 -18.50 -18.79
N THR A 601 10.00 -18.46 -19.62
CA THR A 601 8.64 -18.25 -19.17
C THR A 601 7.65 -18.93 -20.12
N LYS A 602 6.36 -18.64 -19.97
CA LYS A 602 5.30 -19.23 -20.79
C LYS A 602 4.31 -18.18 -21.25
N VAL A 603 3.62 -18.49 -22.34
CA VAL A 603 2.47 -17.69 -22.80
C VAL A 603 1.46 -17.57 -21.65
N PRO A 604 0.98 -16.35 -21.32
CA PRO A 604 0.00 -16.17 -20.26
C PRO A 604 -1.25 -17.03 -20.47
N SER A 605 -1.73 -17.68 -19.40
CA SER A 605 -2.90 -18.58 -19.47
C SER A 605 -4.20 -17.87 -19.88
N GLY A 606 -4.27 -16.55 -19.71
CA GLY A 606 -5.41 -15.75 -20.18
C GLY A 606 -5.39 -15.43 -21.68
N TRP A 607 -4.34 -15.80 -22.42
CA TRP A 607 -4.28 -15.60 -23.87
C TRP A 607 -5.08 -16.67 -24.60
N LYS A 608 -5.97 -16.25 -25.52
CA LYS A 608 -6.88 -17.15 -26.25
C LYS A 608 -6.39 -17.56 -27.66
N GLY A 609 -5.26 -17.00 -28.12
CA GLY A 609 -4.66 -17.32 -29.43
C GLY A 609 -3.52 -18.33 -29.34
N THR A 610 -2.82 -18.56 -30.46
CA THR A 610 -1.62 -19.42 -30.48
C THR A 610 -0.43 -18.76 -29.78
N ALA A 611 0.60 -19.55 -29.47
CA ALA A 611 1.84 -19.03 -28.92
C ALA A 611 2.55 -18.10 -29.90
N GLU A 612 2.53 -18.40 -31.20
CA GLU A 612 3.07 -17.54 -32.25
C GLU A 612 2.28 -16.23 -32.34
N GLU A 613 0.95 -16.28 -32.34
CA GLU A 613 0.10 -15.08 -32.32
C GLU A 613 0.37 -14.20 -31.08
N TYR A 614 0.65 -14.81 -29.93
CA TYR A 614 1.06 -14.08 -28.73
C TYR A 614 2.39 -13.35 -28.94
N ILE A 615 3.41 -14.06 -29.44
CA ILE A 615 4.74 -13.49 -29.66
C ILE A 615 4.68 -12.35 -30.67
N ASP A 616 3.94 -12.52 -31.76
CA ASP A 616 3.80 -11.51 -32.81
C ASP A 616 3.06 -10.26 -32.30
N ALA A 617 2.00 -10.46 -31.51
CA ALA A 617 1.20 -9.36 -30.99
C ALA A 617 1.96 -8.55 -29.93
N VAL A 618 2.73 -9.21 -29.06
CA VAL A 618 3.39 -8.58 -27.91
C VAL A 618 4.79 -8.08 -28.23
N PHE A 619 5.55 -8.85 -29.03
CA PHE A 619 6.99 -8.67 -29.22
C PHE A 619 7.36 -8.38 -30.67
N SER A 620 6.44 -7.84 -31.47
CA SER A 620 6.77 -7.29 -32.80
C SER A 620 8.06 -6.44 -32.71
N PRO A 621 9.09 -6.66 -33.56
CA PRO A 621 10.30 -5.84 -33.53
C PRO A 621 9.99 -4.34 -33.65
N GLY A 622 10.60 -3.52 -32.80
CA GLY A 622 10.30 -2.10 -32.58
C GLY A 622 9.30 -1.85 -31.43
N ALA A 623 8.38 -2.79 -31.19
CA ALA A 623 7.30 -2.57 -30.24
C ALA A 623 7.81 -2.44 -28.80
N ARG A 624 7.17 -1.54 -28.05
CA ARG A 624 7.40 -1.34 -26.63
C ARG A 624 6.67 -2.38 -25.80
N VAL A 625 7.40 -2.92 -24.83
CA VAL A 625 6.87 -3.77 -23.78
C VAL A 625 7.30 -3.21 -22.44
N GLU A 626 6.34 -2.99 -21.56
CA GLU A 626 6.59 -2.63 -20.18
C GLU A 626 6.44 -3.85 -19.27
N ILE A 627 7.39 -3.99 -18.35
CA ILE A 627 7.37 -4.99 -17.30
C ILE A 627 6.41 -4.54 -16.20
N GLY A 628 5.18 -5.06 -16.21
CA GLY A 628 4.11 -4.68 -15.29
C GLY A 628 4.08 -5.41 -13.95
N LYS A 629 5.07 -6.28 -13.68
CA LYS A 629 5.21 -7.07 -12.46
C LYS A 629 6.67 -7.21 -12.08
N VAL A 630 6.97 -7.56 -10.83
CA VAL A 630 8.33 -7.94 -10.45
C VAL A 630 8.75 -9.14 -11.31
N THR A 631 9.75 -8.95 -12.16
CA THR A 631 10.13 -9.97 -13.13
C THR A 631 11.51 -10.48 -12.82
N SER A 632 11.54 -11.68 -12.27
CA SER A 632 12.78 -12.40 -11.98
C SER A 632 13.45 -12.85 -13.29
N THR A 633 14.72 -12.53 -13.45
CA THR A 633 15.58 -13.01 -14.54
C THR A 633 16.83 -13.64 -13.93
N THR A 634 17.63 -14.32 -14.73
CA THR A 634 18.82 -14.99 -14.24
C THR A 634 19.97 -14.81 -15.22
N THR A 635 21.19 -14.88 -14.69
CA THR A 635 22.40 -14.99 -15.53
C THR A 635 22.72 -16.43 -15.92
N LYS A 636 21.92 -17.42 -15.49
CA LYS A 636 22.07 -18.84 -15.85
C LYS A 636 20.97 -19.30 -16.80
N GLN A 637 21.34 -19.65 -18.02
CA GLN A 637 20.39 -20.19 -19.00
C GLN A 637 19.70 -21.48 -18.51
N SER A 638 20.41 -22.36 -17.80
CA SER A 638 19.83 -23.57 -17.22
C SER A 638 18.73 -23.27 -16.19
N THR A 639 18.93 -22.27 -15.34
CA THR A 639 17.91 -21.78 -14.40
C THR A 639 16.72 -21.23 -15.16
N ALA A 640 16.93 -20.40 -16.19
CA ALA A 640 15.85 -19.88 -17.02
C ALA A 640 15.02 -21.01 -17.65
N SER A 641 15.67 -22.03 -18.21
CA SER A 641 14.99 -23.21 -18.78
C SER A 641 14.15 -23.97 -17.74
N ALA A 642 14.57 -24.01 -16.46
CA ALA A 642 13.82 -24.65 -15.39
C ALA A 642 12.51 -23.92 -15.01
N PHE A 643 12.40 -22.63 -15.33
CA PHE A 643 11.20 -21.81 -15.14
C PHE A 643 10.34 -21.64 -16.40
N ALA A 644 10.82 -22.12 -17.56
CA ALA A 644 10.03 -22.13 -18.78
C ALA A 644 8.85 -23.12 -18.62
N GLY A 645 7.62 -22.62 -18.76
CA GLY A 645 6.41 -23.45 -18.71
C GLY A 645 5.86 -23.68 -20.11
N HIS A 646 4.86 -24.55 -20.27
CA HIS A 646 4.26 -24.81 -21.59
C HIS A 646 3.07 -23.88 -21.89
N PRO A 647 2.97 -23.27 -23.10
CA PRO A 647 3.97 -23.21 -24.16
C PRO A 647 5.15 -22.28 -23.80
N PRO A 648 6.42 -22.71 -23.98
CA PRO A 648 7.57 -21.95 -23.50
C PRO A 648 8.00 -20.84 -24.45
N TYR A 649 8.51 -19.76 -23.89
CA TYR A 649 9.34 -18.80 -24.61
C TYR A 649 10.40 -18.20 -23.70
N TYR A 650 11.46 -17.66 -24.28
CA TYR A 650 12.55 -17.00 -23.57
C TYR A 650 12.55 -15.50 -23.84
N MET A 651 12.85 -14.72 -22.80
CA MET A 651 13.17 -13.30 -22.89
C MET A 651 14.67 -13.14 -22.63
N VAL A 652 15.40 -12.59 -23.59
CA VAL A 652 16.80 -12.19 -23.44
C VAL A 652 16.82 -10.68 -23.36
N VAL A 653 17.23 -10.14 -22.20
CA VAL A 653 17.10 -8.72 -21.89
C VAL A 653 18.48 -8.10 -21.72
N LEU A 654 18.76 -7.05 -22.49
CA LEU A 654 19.90 -6.17 -22.30
C LEU A 654 19.43 -4.87 -21.64
N THR A 655 19.87 -4.59 -20.41
CA THR A 655 19.35 -3.44 -19.65
C THR A 655 20.35 -2.94 -18.60
N ARG A 656 20.20 -1.69 -18.14
CA ARG A 656 20.86 -1.20 -16.92
C ARG A 656 19.98 -1.35 -15.67
N GLU A 657 18.69 -1.62 -15.84
CA GLU A 657 17.70 -1.66 -14.76
C GLU A 657 17.60 -3.02 -14.05
N GLY A 658 18.54 -3.94 -14.26
CA GLY A 658 18.56 -5.19 -13.50
C GLY A 658 19.11 -5.00 -12.09
N LEU A 659 18.33 -5.35 -11.06
CA LEU A 659 18.74 -5.38 -9.65
C LEU A 659 19.22 -6.78 -9.26
N PRO A 660 20.54 -7.03 -9.07
CA PRO A 660 21.04 -8.32 -8.62
C PRO A 660 20.68 -8.53 -7.15
N VAL A 661 19.93 -9.60 -6.85
CA VAL A 661 19.45 -9.88 -5.48
C VAL A 661 20.13 -11.07 -4.83
N LYS A 662 21.19 -11.62 -5.45
CA LYS A 662 21.92 -12.78 -4.95
C LYS A 662 22.36 -12.68 -3.49
N SER A 663 22.71 -11.49 -3.01
CA SER A 663 23.16 -11.24 -1.63
C SER A 663 22.05 -11.28 -0.58
N ILE A 664 20.78 -11.16 -0.98
CA ILE A 664 19.60 -11.10 -0.09
C ILE A 664 18.52 -12.12 -0.44
N SER A 665 18.68 -12.85 -1.55
CA SER A 665 17.74 -13.87 -2.02
C SER A 665 17.83 -15.13 -1.17
N ASN A 666 16.69 -15.73 -0.87
CA ASN A 666 16.61 -17.04 -0.23
C ASN A 666 17.15 -18.18 -1.11
N PHE A 667 17.32 -17.93 -2.42
CA PHE A 667 17.82 -18.90 -3.40
C PHE A 667 19.03 -18.34 -4.16
N SER A 668 20.11 -17.99 -3.45
CA SER A 668 21.32 -17.38 -4.02
C SER A 668 21.98 -18.17 -5.18
N GLY A 669 21.69 -19.48 -5.30
CA GLY A 669 22.15 -20.34 -6.39
C GLY A 669 21.47 -20.09 -7.75
N GLU A 670 20.33 -19.40 -7.78
CA GLU A 670 19.58 -19.08 -9.01
C GLU A 670 20.20 -17.94 -9.82
N ASP A 671 21.18 -17.23 -9.26
CA ASP A 671 21.82 -16.04 -9.84
C ASP A 671 20.79 -15.01 -10.34
N GLU A 672 19.82 -14.74 -9.47
CA GLU A 672 18.66 -13.92 -9.75
C GLU A 672 19.02 -12.43 -9.91
N VAL A 673 18.47 -11.84 -10.97
CA VAL A 673 18.44 -10.40 -11.23
C VAL A 673 16.99 -10.01 -11.45
N ILE A 674 16.47 -9.10 -10.62
CA ILE A 674 15.10 -8.63 -10.73
C ILE A 674 15.05 -7.48 -11.74
N LEU A 675 14.13 -7.57 -12.70
CA LEU A 675 13.67 -6.42 -13.48
C LEU A 675 12.53 -5.73 -12.70
N PRO A 676 12.71 -4.46 -12.30
CA PRO A 676 11.70 -3.66 -11.64
C PRO A 676 10.38 -3.59 -12.42
N THR A 677 9.29 -3.36 -11.69
CA THR A 677 8.03 -2.93 -12.30
C THR A 677 8.24 -1.59 -13.01
N GLY A 678 7.53 -1.38 -14.12
CA GLY A 678 7.64 -0.18 -14.94
C GLY A 678 8.87 -0.12 -15.85
N SER A 679 9.77 -1.12 -15.83
CA SER A 679 10.89 -1.16 -16.77
C SER A 679 10.39 -1.21 -18.21
N HIS A 680 10.82 -0.25 -19.03
CA HIS A 680 10.45 -0.16 -20.44
C HIS A 680 11.51 -0.80 -21.32
N LEU A 681 11.05 -1.72 -22.17
CA LEU A 681 11.88 -2.51 -23.07
C LEU A 681 11.36 -2.37 -24.51
N ARG A 682 12.26 -2.49 -25.47
CA ARG A 682 11.96 -2.56 -26.90
C ARG A 682 12.31 -3.94 -27.42
N SER A 683 11.37 -4.58 -28.11
CA SER A 683 11.69 -5.79 -28.88
C SER A 683 12.57 -5.42 -30.06
N VAL A 684 13.74 -6.01 -30.20
CA VAL A 684 14.65 -5.73 -31.33
C VAL A 684 14.76 -6.91 -32.29
N HIS A 685 14.40 -8.11 -31.82
CA HIS A 685 14.42 -9.32 -32.62
C HIS A 685 13.59 -10.44 -31.96
N VAL A 686 13.02 -11.32 -32.79
CA VAL A 686 12.34 -12.55 -32.37
C VAL A 686 12.94 -13.71 -33.16
N ASP A 687 13.44 -14.72 -32.45
CA ASP A 687 13.91 -15.98 -33.01
C ASP A 687 12.95 -17.10 -32.60
N TYR A 688 12.11 -17.58 -33.53
CA TYR A 688 11.11 -18.62 -33.25
C TYR A 688 11.71 -20.00 -32.95
N GLN A 689 13.00 -20.21 -33.25
CA GLN A 689 13.72 -21.48 -33.03
C GLN A 689 14.96 -21.27 -32.15
N GLY A 690 14.89 -20.32 -31.22
CA GLY A 690 16.01 -19.92 -30.37
C GLY A 690 16.39 -20.93 -29.28
N ILE A 691 16.48 -20.46 -28.03
CA ILE A 691 17.03 -21.25 -26.92
C ILE A 691 16.26 -22.55 -26.74
N GLY A 692 16.95 -23.68 -26.92
CA GLY A 692 16.36 -25.01 -26.78
C GLY A 692 15.24 -25.32 -27.79
N GLY A 693 15.23 -24.64 -28.95
CA GLY A 693 14.19 -24.76 -29.98
C GLY A 693 12.88 -24.06 -29.63
N ALA A 694 12.84 -23.26 -28.55
CA ALA A 694 11.68 -22.47 -28.19
C ALA A 694 11.81 -21.01 -28.68
N PRO A 695 10.70 -20.31 -28.94
CA PRO A 695 10.71 -18.90 -29.29
C PRO A 695 11.49 -18.05 -28.28
N THR A 696 12.37 -17.18 -28.77
CA THR A 696 13.24 -16.31 -27.98
C THR A 696 13.09 -14.87 -28.45
N VAL A 697 12.66 -13.99 -27.55
CA VAL A 697 12.52 -12.56 -27.81
C VAL A 697 13.70 -11.80 -27.22
N TYR A 698 14.31 -10.94 -28.01
CA TYR A 698 15.44 -10.11 -27.62
C TYR A 698 14.95 -8.69 -27.33
N LEU A 699 15.15 -8.27 -26.09
CA LEU A 699 14.62 -7.03 -25.54
C LEU A 699 15.78 -6.13 -25.10
N VAL A 700 15.72 -4.86 -25.46
CA VAL A 700 16.71 -3.85 -25.07
C VAL A 700 16.02 -2.79 -24.22
N GLY A 701 16.66 -2.36 -23.14
CA GLY A 701 16.20 -1.24 -22.31
C GLY A 701 15.96 0.01 -23.16
N GLU A 702 14.83 0.66 -22.98
CA GLU A 702 14.47 1.83 -23.80
C GLU A 702 15.46 2.99 -23.63
N ASP A 703 16.16 3.06 -22.49
CA ASP A 703 17.26 4.01 -22.24
C ASP A 703 18.43 3.80 -23.23
N LEU A 704 18.80 2.55 -23.48
CA LEU A 704 19.86 2.19 -24.43
C LEU A 704 19.44 2.46 -25.87
N VAL A 705 18.15 2.30 -26.18
CA VAL A 705 17.61 2.61 -27.52
C VAL A 705 17.61 4.12 -27.76
N ALA A 706 17.14 4.92 -26.79
CA ALA A 706 17.15 6.38 -26.90
C ALA A 706 18.58 6.93 -27.06
N GLU A 707 19.53 6.45 -26.25
CA GLU A 707 20.95 6.82 -26.39
C GLU A 707 21.56 6.40 -27.74
N ALA A 708 21.13 5.26 -28.28
CA ALA A 708 21.56 4.80 -29.60
C ALA A 708 21.01 5.67 -30.73
N GLN A 709 19.78 6.20 -30.59
CA GLN A 709 19.19 7.16 -31.54
C GLN A 709 19.97 8.49 -31.52
N ASP A 710 20.26 9.01 -30.34
CA ASP A 710 20.98 10.29 -30.15
C ASP A 710 22.40 10.27 -30.74
N THR A 711 23.04 9.10 -30.76
CA THR A 711 24.39 8.91 -31.31
C THR A 711 24.41 8.61 -32.81
N GLY A 712 23.28 8.19 -33.41
CA GLY A 712 23.16 7.80 -34.82
C GLY A 712 22.65 8.88 -35.77
N GLY A 713 22.00 9.94 -35.25
CA GLY A 713 21.46 11.03 -36.07
C GLY A 713 22.47 12.14 -36.37
N ALA A 714 22.62 12.51 -37.64
CA ALA A 714 23.42 13.65 -38.11
C ALA A 714 22.85 15.05 -37.72
N GLY A 715 22.12 15.12 -36.61
CA GLY A 715 21.60 16.34 -36.00
C GLY A 715 21.76 16.21 -34.49
N GLY A 716 23.01 16.36 -34.03
CA GLY A 716 23.36 16.19 -32.62
C GLY A 716 22.47 17.03 -31.71
N TRP A 717 21.77 16.35 -30.81
CA TRP A 717 21.04 16.96 -29.71
C TRP A 717 22.09 17.54 -28.77
N LYS A 718 22.41 18.83 -28.95
CA LYS A 718 23.39 19.53 -28.11
C LYS A 718 22.95 19.43 -26.65
N LYS A 719 23.85 18.90 -25.82
CA LYS A 719 23.83 19.02 -24.35
C LYS A 719 23.55 20.48 -23.98
N ALA A 720 22.39 20.73 -23.38
CA ALA A 720 22.22 21.90 -22.54
C ALA A 720 22.58 21.44 -21.12
N SER A 721 23.71 21.96 -20.66
CA SER A 721 24.23 21.87 -19.29
C SER A 721 23.27 22.45 -18.27
#